data_AF-A0A2D7XY62-F1
#
_entry.id   AF-A0A2D7XY62-F1
#
_cell.length_a   1.000
_cell.length_b   1.000
_cell.length_c   1.000
_cell.angle_alpha   90.00
_cell.angle_beta   90.00
_cell.angle_gamma   90.00
#
_symmetry.space_group_name_H-M   'P 1'
#
loop_
_entity.id
_entity.type
_entity.pdbx_description
1 polymer ?
#
loop_
_entity_poly.entity_id
_entity_poly.type
_entity_poly.pdbx_seq_one_letter_code
_entity_poly.pdbx_strand_id
1 'polypeptide(L)'
;MRTNWKTILAGGAAVTALMLAGCGQQSGTEETAANAPAADAPAVEVASFLGDFRLIDQTGKGHQLFYWKDVPAVVLISHCEGCEASAETLNTIETLKADYADSEIPFMAINSTGDARKAVAAEAEANGWTTPILMDETKLVSEDLGVSRAGEVFVLSPKKGFKVIYHGAVEGSEGSLKAALDQAVAGEEVTVASATDGLKGTYIALPERDNAAEIQNISYAEDVAPILIENCAECHAEGGIAPWAMTDYTKIRGWAPMMKQVVMDDRMPPWGPDTTYRPMHDSRAMSIEEKQTLIHWIDAGAPRGEGEDPFEGLNFAAPEWPADLGEPDLVLEVPEFTIPATGIVDYQYPAVANPQVEDKWLKATAIIPGDRSAVHHALTGYMSEMPANGEGRESNWEFSTGTYAVGEEPMIHMDNSGSPFPAGGAIGFQMHYTPIGKEVVDTTKVGFYFHDEKPKHYTRSYVIIDPTITLPAGDGYHEEVAYMDWPADATLYGIYPHGHFRLARTLVVLERKDGTSETLLNIPRYDFNWQFDYRFEEPLDIKAGDRIVTRYWYDNSERNFSNPDPEKVVTWGDQSFEEMMYTRLTYQWVGETTDNLFEDTQEELQSGMLFGALDDNMSGKIELAEVQRGQFAAMAPMMMGQFDKDGDNALSKEEMGAATQMMMRRQFRGADRADNPAPSESGAGATGGDN
;
A
#
# COMPACT_ATOMS: atom_id res chain seq x y z
N MET A 1 13.86 -9.68 11.92
CA MET A 1 14.81 -10.06 10.84
C MET A 1 15.21 -11.53 10.94
N ARG A 2 14.78 -12.36 9.99
CA ARG A 2 15.31 -13.70 9.63
C ARG A 2 16.20 -14.39 10.69
N THR A 3 15.59 -15.09 11.65
CA THR A 3 16.24 -16.22 12.33
C THR A 3 16.93 -17.09 11.27
N ASN A 4 18.13 -17.61 11.53
CA ASN A 4 18.98 -18.17 10.47
C ASN A 4 18.55 -19.60 10.03
N TRP A 5 17.36 -19.73 9.43
CA TRP A 5 16.74 -20.99 8.98
C TRP A 5 17.56 -21.68 7.87
N LYS A 6 18.51 -20.96 7.24
CA LYS A 6 19.60 -21.51 6.41
C LYS A 6 20.39 -22.65 7.10
N THR A 7 20.31 -22.77 8.42
CA THR A 7 20.97 -23.81 9.20
C THR A 7 20.16 -25.12 9.33
N ILE A 8 18.85 -25.13 9.05
CA ILE A 8 17.98 -26.30 9.31
C ILE A 8 18.08 -27.37 8.20
N LEU A 9 18.35 -26.97 6.96
CA LEU A 9 18.52 -27.90 5.82
C LEU A 9 19.96 -28.41 5.63
N ALA A 10 20.93 -27.99 6.44
CA ALA A 10 22.32 -28.42 6.37
C ALA A 10 22.57 -29.83 6.97
N GLY A 11 21.74 -30.81 6.58
CA GLY A 11 21.51 -32.07 7.28
C GLY A 11 22.23 -33.33 6.77
N GLY A 12 23.03 -33.27 5.69
CA GLY A 12 23.96 -34.37 5.37
C GLY A 12 24.32 -34.64 3.91
N ALA A 13 25.49 -34.16 3.48
CA ALA A 13 26.30 -34.79 2.43
C ALA A 13 27.77 -34.35 2.53
N ALA A 14 28.60 -35.08 3.26
CA ALA A 14 30.04 -34.82 3.30
C ALA A 14 30.74 -35.52 2.12
N VAL A 15 31.13 -34.76 1.08
CA VAL A 15 32.02 -35.25 0.00
C VAL A 15 33.22 -34.33 -0.16
N THR A 16 34.39 -34.96 -0.24
CA THR A 16 35.72 -34.36 -0.11
C THR A 16 36.09 -33.43 -1.28
N ALA A 17 36.61 -32.25 -0.98
CA ALA A 17 37.18 -31.34 -1.97
C ALA A 17 38.43 -31.92 -2.65
N LEU A 18 38.52 -31.76 -3.98
CA LEU A 18 39.74 -32.02 -4.75
C LEU A 18 39.88 -30.95 -5.84
N MET A 19 40.56 -29.85 -5.49
CA MET A 19 40.86 -28.77 -6.43
C MET A 19 41.82 -29.25 -7.52
N LEU A 20 41.41 -29.14 -8.78
CA LEU A 20 42.31 -29.07 -9.92
C LEU A 20 41.89 -27.91 -10.83
N ALA A 21 42.82 -26.99 -11.08
CA ALA A 21 42.57 -25.80 -11.85
C ALA A 21 42.38 -26.10 -13.35
N GLY A 22 41.26 -25.61 -13.90
CA GLY A 22 41.01 -25.58 -15.33
C GLY A 22 40.50 -24.20 -15.73
N CYS A 23 41.40 -23.31 -16.16
CA CYS A 23 41.00 -22.02 -16.72
C CYS A 23 40.35 -22.25 -18.10
N GLY A 24 39.02 -22.21 -18.16
CA GLY A 24 38.25 -22.16 -19.39
C GLY A 24 37.42 -20.89 -19.42
N GLN A 25 37.84 -19.90 -20.21
CA GLN A 25 36.98 -18.76 -20.52
C GLN A 25 35.86 -19.25 -21.44
N GLN A 26 34.65 -19.34 -20.91
CA GLN A 26 33.44 -19.30 -21.72
C GLN A 26 32.85 -17.89 -21.63
N SER A 27 33.22 -17.05 -22.60
CA SER A 27 32.49 -15.82 -22.88
C SER A 27 31.13 -16.20 -23.45
N GLY A 28 30.12 -16.29 -22.59
CA GLY A 28 28.73 -16.19 -23.02
C GLY A 28 28.50 -14.75 -23.47
N THR A 29 28.43 -14.54 -24.77
CA THR A 29 27.99 -13.26 -25.34
C THR A 29 26.49 -13.13 -25.16
N GLU A 30 26.04 -12.02 -24.58
CA GLU A 30 24.68 -11.52 -24.80
C GLU A 30 24.54 -11.22 -26.30
N GLU A 31 24.09 -12.20 -27.06
CA GLU A 31 23.73 -12.00 -28.45
C GLU A 31 22.34 -11.35 -28.46
N THR A 32 22.33 -10.02 -28.56
CA THR A 32 21.10 -9.24 -28.77
C THR A 32 20.30 -9.86 -29.90
N ALA A 33 19.11 -10.40 -29.59
CA ALA A 33 18.24 -11.13 -30.52
C ALA A 33 17.54 -10.20 -31.52
N ALA A 34 18.32 -9.40 -32.25
CA ALA A 34 17.85 -8.56 -33.34
C ALA A 34 17.61 -9.43 -34.59
N ASN A 35 16.35 -9.52 -35.02
CA ASN A 35 15.90 -10.11 -36.29
C ASN A 35 16.14 -11.62 -36.48
N ALA A 36 15.53 -12.45 -35.62
CA ALA A 36 15.13 -13.79 -36.06
C ALA A 36 14.01 -13.65 -37.13
N PRO A 37 14.12 -14.30 -38.31
CA PRO A 37 13.08 -14.23 -39.33
C PRO A 37 11.81 -14.98 -38.90
N ALA A 38 10.65 -14.48 -39.29
CA ALA A 38 9.31 -14.96 -38.87
C ALA A 38 8.92 -16.39 -39.31
N ALA A 39 9.86 -17.22 -39.74
CA ALA A 39 9.63 -18.58 -40.25
C ALA A 39 9.85 -19.68 -39.20
N ASP A 40 10.56 -19.40 -38.10
CA ASP A 40 10.94 -20.39 -37.08
C ASP A 40 10.28 -20.13 -35.70
N ALA A 41 9.30 -19.23 -35.62
CA ALA A 41 8.55 -19.01 -34.38
C ALA A 41 7.67 -20.24 -34.04
N PRO A 42 7.64 -20.71 -32.78
CA PRO A 42 6.77 -21.81 -32.37
C PRO A 42 5.29 -21.43 -32.57
N ALA A 43 4.44 -22.45 -32.79
CA ALA A 43 3.00 -22.24 -32.87
C ALA A 43 2.45 -21.94 -31.47
N VAL A 44 2.09 -20.69 -31.21
CA VAL A 44 1.51 -20.23 -29.95
C VAL A 44 0.00 -20.45 -29.96
N GLU A 45 -0.54 -21.04 -28.89
CA GLU A 45 -1.97 -21.10 -28.63
C GLU A 45 -2.40 -19.88 -27.81
N VAL A 46 -3.40 -19.15 -28.29
CA VAL A 46 -3.99 -18.01 -27.58
C VAL A 46 -5.02 -18.52 -26.59
N ALA A 47 -5.00 -18.00 -25.37
CA ALA A 47 -5.89 -18.46 -24.31
C ALA A 47 -7.37 -18.22 -24.64
N SER A 48 -8.23 -19.13 -24.22
CA SER A 48 -9.69 -18.95 -24.33
C SER A 48 -10.24 -17.97 -23.29
N PHE A 49 -9.59 -17.86 -22.15
CA PHE A 49 -9.94 -17.02 -21.01
C PHE A 49 -8.65 -16.52 -20.35
N LEU A 50 -8.63 -15.30 -19.84
CA LEU A 50 -7.52 -14.79 -19.05
C LEU A 50 -7.89 -14.79 -17.56
N GLY A 51 -6.94 -15.21 -16.71
CA GLY A 51 -7.07 -15.10 -15.26
C GLY A 51 -7.05 -13.65 -14.80
N ASP A 52 -7.48 -13.39 -13.56
CA ASP A 52 -7.26 -12.07 -12.96
C ASP A 52 -5.77 -11.86 -12.69
N PHE A 53 -5.32 -10.62 -12.89
CA PHE A 53 -3.94 -10.20 -12.67
C PHE A 53 -3.92 -8.74 -12.24
N ARG A 54 -2.81 -8.31 -11.63
CA ARG A 54 -2.49 -6.89 -11.41
C ARG A 54 -1.08 -6.61 -11.91
N LEU A 55 -0.94 -5.54 -12.68
CA LEU A 55 0.35 -5.01 -13.10
C LEU A 55 0.43 -3.51 -12.78
N ILE A 56 1.64 -3.03 -12.56
CA ILE A 56 1.94 -1.60 -12.40
C ILE A 56 2.17 -1.00 -13.79
N ASP A 57 1.68 0.21 -14.07
CA ASP A 57 1.92 0.89 -15.34
C ASP A 57 3.20 1.75 -15.35
N GLN A 58 3.49 2.39 -16.48
CA GLN A 58 4.65 3.26 -16.67
C GLN A 58 4.68 4.49 -15.74
N THR A 59 3.57 4.82 -15.07
CA THR A 59 3.42 5.91 -14.09
C THR A 59 3.43 5.44 -12.63
N GLY A 60 3.58 4.13 -12.40
CA GLY A 60 3.51 3.54 -11.06
C GLY A 60 2.09 3.27 -10.55
N LYS A 61 1.04 3.36 -11.38
CA LYS A 61 -0.34 3.04 -10.98
C LYS A 61 -0.58 1.53 -11.14
N GLY A 62 -1.19 0.88 -10.14
CA GLY A 62 -1.66 -0.49 -10.26
C GLY A 62 -2.96 -0.59 -11.07
N HIS A 63 -3.04 -1.55 -11.98
CA HIS A 63 -4.25 -1.89 -12.75
C HIS A 63 -4.58 -3.36 -12.58
N GLN A 64 -5.80 -3.67 -12.14
CA GLN A 64 -6.29 -5.05 -11.96
C GLN A 64 -7.33 -5.38 -13.03
N LEU A 65 -7.26 -6.57 -13.64
CA LEU A 65 -8.21 -6.97 -14.69
C LEU A 65 -9.64 -7.06 -14.16
N PHE A 66 -9.86 -7.71 -13.02
CA PHE A 66 -11.19 -7.93 -12.43
C PHE A 66 -11.89 -6.66 -11.94
N TYR A 67 -11.18 -5.53 -11.85
CA TYR A 67 -11.79 -4.22 -11.64
C TYR A 67 -12.87 -3.93 -12.69
N TRP A 68 -12.61 -4.33 -13.93
CA TRP A 68 -13.45 -4.11 -15.11
C TRP A 68 -14.43 -5.27 -15.37
N LYS A 69 -14.91 -5.96 -14.34
CA LYS A 69 -15.84 -7.12 -14.44
C LYS A 69 -17.20 -6.79 -15.10
N ASP A 70 -17.60 -5.52 -15.10
CA ASP A 70 -18.94 -5.03 -15.46
C ASP A 70 -19.03 -4.36 -16.84
N VAL A 71 -17.89 -3.98 -17.44
CA VAL A 71 -17.83 -3.29 -18.75
C VAL A 71 -18.08 -4.26 -19.92
N PRO A 72 -18.46 -3.79 -21.13
CA PRO A 72 -18.73 -4.70 -22.26
C PRO A 72 -17.49 -5.45 -22.77
N ALA A 73 -16.32 -4.80 -22.75
CA ALA A 73 -15.05 -5.35 -23.23
C ALA A 73 -13.85 -4.72 -22.50
N VAL A 74 -12.73 -5.44 -22.46
CA VAL A 74 -11.39 -4.94 -22.08
C VAL A 74 -10.45 -5.17 -23.26
N VAL A 75 -9.62 -4.19 -23.61
CA VAL A 75 -8.68 -4.30 -24.74
C VAL A 75 -7.24 -4.31 -24.22
N LEU A 76 -6.52 -5.38 -24.53
CA LEU A 76 -5.10 -5.56 -24.22
C LEU A 76 -4.27 -5.51 -25.51
N ILE A 77 -3.16 -4.79 -25.49
CA ILE A 77 -2.23 -4.66 -26.64
C ILE A 77 -0.84 -5.14 -26.22
N SER A 78 -0.18 -6.01 -26.99
CA SER A 78 1.23 -6.34 -26.74
C SER A 78 2.15 -5.19 -27.16
N HIS A 79 3.05 -4.80 -26.26
CA HIS A 79 4.02 -3.73 -26.43
C HIS A 79 5.44 -4.24 -26.23
N CYS A 80 6.37 -3.65 -26.98
CA CYS A 80 7.80 -3.62 -26.70
C CYS A 80 8.35 -2.23 -27.05
N GLU A 81 9.36 -1.79 -26.32
CA GLU A 81 10.01 -0.48 -26.50
C GLU A 81 10.74 -0.41 -27.85
N GLY A 82 10.59 0.70 -28.57
CA GLY A 82 11.22 0.92 -29.87
C GLY A 82 10.67 0.07 -31.02
N CYS A 83 9.65 -0.76 -30.77
CA CYS A 83 9.03 -1.63 -31.76
C CYS A 83 8.01 -0.88 -32.64
N GLU A 84 8.31 -0.73 -33.94
CA GLU A 84 7.48 0.00 -34.91
C GLU A 84 6.00 -0.46 -34.91
N ALA A 85 5.74 -1.77 -34.86
CA ALA A 85 4.38 -2.31 -34.93
C ALA A 85 3.51 -2.07 -33.68
N SER A 86 4.09 -2.10 -32.47
CA SER A 86 3.36 -1.73 -31.25
C SER A 86 3.12 -0.23 -31.20
N ALA A 87 4.07 0.59 -31.66
CA ALA A 87 3.90 2.03 -31.77
C ALA A 87 2.80 2.42 -32.79
N GLU A 88 2.78 1.81 -33.98
CA GLU A 88 1.69 2.00 -34.96
C GLU A 88 0.32 1.58 -34.41
N THR A 89 0.27 0.46 -33.70
CA THR A 89 -0.95 -0.04 -33.05
C THR A 89 -1.43 0.95 -31.97
N LEU A 90 -0.56 1.39 -31.06
CA LEU A 90 -0.89 2.35 -30.01
C LEU A 90 -1.38 3.68 -30.57
N ASN A 91 -0.70 4.24 -31.58
CA ASN A 91 -1.15 5.46 -32.27
C ASN A 91 -2.57 5.32 -32.87
N THR A 92 -2.92 4.11 -33.33
CA THR A 92 -4.26 3.81 -33.85
C THR A 92 -5.28 3.69 -32.71
N ILE A 93 -4.91 3.04 -31.60
CA ILE A 93 -5.75 2.89 -30.40
C ILE A 93 -6.06 4.25 -29.73
N GLU A 94 -5.08 5.16 -29.66
CA GLU A 94 -5.29 6.53 -29.15
C GLU A 94 -6.39 7.28 -29.91
N THR A 95 -6.52 7.02 -31.21
CA THR A 95 -7.61 7.57 -32.04
C THR A 95 -8.91 6.79 -31.81
N LEU A 96 -8.85 5.45 -31.85
CA LEU A 96 -10.03 4.58 -31.79
C LEU A 96 -10.80 4.69 -30.47
N LYS A 97 -10.11 4.83 -29.34
CA LYS A 97 -10.75 4.85 -28.02
C LYS A 97 -11.74 6.00 -27.82
N ALA A 98 -11.59 7.09 -28.58
CA ALA A 98 -12.53 8.22 -28.57
C ALA A 98 -13.94 7.83 -29.03
N ASP A 99 -14.08 6.82 -29.91
CA ASP A 99 -15.38 6.28 -30.35
C ASP A 99 -16.12 5.52 -29.22
N TYR A 100 -15.42 5.17 -28.13
CA TYR A 100 -15.91 4.31 -27.05
C TYR A 100 -15.92 4.99 -25.67
N ALA A 101 -15.74 6.31 -25.61
CA ALA A 101 -15.68 7.06 -24.35
C ALA A 101 -16.91 6.82 -23.44
N ASP A 102 -18.12 6.75 -24.01
CA ASP A 102 -19.37 6.50 -23.29
C ASP A 102 -19.58 5.02 -22.88
N SER A 103 -18.65 4.11 -23.23
CA SER A 103 -18.77 2.66 -23.00
C SER A 103 -17.84 2.11 -21.90
N GLU A 104 -17.04 2.99 -21.27
CA GLU A 104 -16.06 2.64 -20.22
C GLU A 104 -15.11 1.47 -20.58
N ILE A 105 -14.75 1.31 -21.85
CA ILE A 105 -13.82 0.25 -22.27
C ILE A 105 -12.39 0.66 -21.88
N PRO A 106 -11.70 -0.07 -20.98
CA PRO A 106 -10.28 0.15 -20.74
C PRO A 106 -9.47 -0.39 -21.93
N PHE A 107 -8.60 0.47 -22.44
CA PHE A 107 -7.52 0.11 -23.36
C PHE A 107 -6.22 0.14 -22.56
N MET A 108 -5.46 -0.95 -22.58
CA MET A 108 -4.20 -1.08 -21.84
C MET A 108 -3.20 -1.82 -22.71
N ALA A 109 -1.94 -1.40 -22.74
CA ALA A 109 -0.86 -2.18 -23.32
C ALA A 109 -0.14 -3.00 -22.26
N ILE A 110 0.54 -4.06 -22.66
CA ILE A 110 1.38 -4.91 -21.80
C ILE A 110 2.78 -4.90 -22.41
N ASN A 111 3.76 -4.37 -21.68
CA ASN A 111 5.18 -4.53 -21.99
C ASN A 111 5.55 -6.01 -21.79
N SER A 112 5.48 -6.77 -22.88
CA SER A 112 5.68 -8.22 -22.89
C SER A 112 7.15 -8.63 -23.08
N THR A 113 8.04 -7.66 -23.28
CA THR A 113 9.49 -7.85 -23.43
C THR A 113 10.25 -7.75 -22.10
N GLY A 114 9.70 -7.04 -21.12
CA GLY A 114 10.35 -6.72 -19.84
C GLY A 114 11.24 -5.49 -19.92
N ASP A 115 10.94 -4.56 -20.83
CA ASP A 115 11.74 -3.33 -21.00
C ASP A 115 11.66 -2.43 -19.76
N ALA A 116 12.73 -1.70 -19.43
CA ALA A 116 12.78 -0.93 -18.21
C ALA A 116 11.72 0.19 -18.18
N ARG A 117 10.93 0.28 -17.10
CA ARG A 117 9.79 1.21 -16.95
C ARG A 117 10.08 2.66 -17.35
N LYS A 118 11.29 3.15 -17.04
CA LYS A 118 11.72 4.52 -17.37
C LYS A 118 11.84 4.76 -18.88
N ALA A 119 12.25 3.75 -19.66
CA ALA A 119 12.30 3.84 -21.12
C ALA A 119 10.88 3.85 -21.70
N VAL A 120 10.02 2.95 -21.24
CA VAL A 120 8.60 2.88 -21.61
C VAL A 120 7.86 4.19 -21.32
N ALA A 121 8.09 4.78 -20.15
CA ALA A 121 7.51 6.08 -19.78
C ALA A 121 7.95 7.20 -20.73
N ALA A 122 9.24 7.25 -21.08
CA ALA A 122 9.78 8.24 -22.01
C ALA A 122 9.28 8.03 -23.45
N GLU A 123 9.09 6.78 -23.90
CA GLU A 123 8.48 6.46 -25.19
C GLU A 123 7.02 6.91 -25.23
N ALA A 124 6.23 6.62 -24.19
CA ALA A 124 4.85 7.04 -24.09
C ALA A 124 4.70 8.57 -24.09
N GLU A 125 5.52 9.29 -23.33
CA GLU A 125 5.56 10.76 -23.33
C GLU A 125 5.94 11.31 -24.72
N ALA A 126 6.98 10.77 -25.36
CA ALA A 126 7.48 11.24 -26.66
C ALA A 126 6.46 11.06 -27.79
N ASN A 127 5.60 10.05 -27.71
CA ASN A 127 4.52 9.79 -28.67
C ASN A 127 3.16 10.41 -28.25
N GLY A 128 3.04 10.95 -27.03
CA GLY A 128 1.80 11.51 -26.50
C GLY A 128 0.72 10.46 -26.19
N TRP A 129 1.12 9.22 -25.90
CA TRP A 129 0.20 8.15 -25.54
C TRP A 129 -0.37 8.36 -24.14
N THR A 130 -1.68 8.13 -24.00
CA THR A 130 -2.41 8.19 -22.72
C THR A 130 -3.01 6.84 -22.34
N THR A 131 -2.87 5.83 -23.20
CA THR A 131 -3.08 4.41 -22.90
C THR A 131 -2.01 3.95 -21.89
N PRO A 132 -2.38 3.39 -20.72
CA PRO A 132 -1.41 2.85 -19.78
C PRO A 132 -0.69 1.64 -20.38
N ILE A 133 0.62 1.54 -20.13
CA ILE A 133 1.48 0.44 -20.53
C ILE A 133 1.88 -0.30 -19.25
N LEU A 134 1.31 -1.49 -19.08
CA LEU A 134 1.46 -2.37 -17.93
C LEU A 134 2.80 -3.12 -17.99
N MET A 135 3.52 -3.12 -16.88
CA MET A 135 4.88 -3.68 -16.77
C MET A 135 4.84 -5.16 -16.40
N ASP A 136 4.78 -6.05 -17.39
CA ASP A 136 4.78 -7.51 -17.19
C ASP A 136 6.21 -8.06 -17.06
N GLU A 137 6.92 -7.62 -16.02
CA GLU A 137 8.34 -7.95 -15.79
C GLU A 137 8.57 -9.46 -15.57
N THR A 138 7.57 -10.16 -15.03
CA THR A 138 7.57 -11.63 -14.90
C THR A 138 7.21 -12.36 -16.20
N LYS A 139 6.63 -11.65 -17.18
CA LYS A 139 6.11 -12.16 -18.45
C LYS A 139 4.93 -13.14 -18.32
N LEU A 140 4.49 -13.43 -17.09
CA LEU A 140 3.49 -14.45 -16.80
C LEU A 140 2.11 -14.08 -17.38
N VAL A 141 1.77 -12.79 -17.46
CA VAL A 141 0.49 -12.36 -18.07
C VAL A 141 0.54 -12.51 -19.59
N SER A 142 1.68 -12.19 -20.21
CA SER A 142 1.92 -12.37 -21.64
C SER A 142 1.96 -13.85 -22.03
N GLU A 143 2.47 -14.72 -21.16
CA GLU A 143 2.43 -16.18 -21.30
C GLU A 143 1.01 -16.73 -21.16
N ASP A 144 0.30 -16.41 -20.07
CA ASP A 144 -1.10 -16.85 -19.82
C ASP A 144 -2.06 -16.36 -20.92
N LEU A 145 -1.78 -15.23 -21.59
CA LEU A 145 -2.58 -14.72 -22.71
C LEU A 145 -2.23 -15.35 -24.06
N GLY A 146 -0.98 -15.83 -24.24
CA GLY A 146 -0.46 -16.34 -25.50
C GLY A 146 0.06 -15.26 -26.46
N VAL A 147 0.70 -14.20 -25.95
CA VAL A 147 1.30 -13.12 -26.76
C VAL A 147 2.45 -13.68 -27.61
N SER A 148 2.40 -13.49 -28.95
CA SER A 148 3.48 -13.99 -29.83
C SER A 148 4.32 -12.90 -30.51
N ARG A 149 3.75 -11.70 -30.73
CA ARG A 149 4.36 -10.60 -31.48
C ARG A 149 3.94 -9.25 -30.92
N ALA A 150 4.72 -8.22 -31.21
CA ALA A 150 4.42 -6.83 -30.87
C ALA A 150 3.20 -6.28 -31.67
N GLY A 151 2.36 -5.48 -31.02
CA GLY A 151 1.18 -4.86 -31.64
C GLY A 151 0.03 -5.83 -31.91
N GLU A 152 0.02 -7.00 -31.25
CA GLU A 152 -1.17 -7.86 -31.19
C GLU A 152 -2.22 -7.22 -30.28
N VAL A 153 -3.48 -7.28 -30.68
CA VAL A 153 -4.63 -6.82 -29.87
C VAL A 153 -5.47 -8.02 -29.46
N PHE A 154 -5.86 -8.04 -28.18
CA PHE A 154 -6.76 -9.00 -27.59
C PHE A 154 -7.96 -8.26 -27.02
N VAL A 155 -9.18 -8.75 -27.30
CA VAL A 155 -10.40 -8.24 -26.66
C VAL A 155 -10.95 -9.32 -25.74
N LEU A 156 -11.09 -8.98 -24.47
CA LEU A 156 -11.72 -9.82 -23.44
C LEU A 156 -13.17 -9.38 -23.25
N SER A 157 -14.04 -10.33 -22.93
CA SER A 157 -15.43 -10.07 -22.53
C SER A 157 -15.61 -10.37 -21.04
N PRO A 158 -15.58 -9.35 -20.15
CA PRO A 158 -15.70 -9.54 -18.70
C PRO A 158 -17.00 -10.24 -18.30
N LYS A 159 -18.11 -9.86 -18.94
CA LYS A 159 -19.45 -10.47 -18.80
C LYS A 159 -19.52 -11.95 -19.19
N LYS A 160 -18.51 -12.48 -19.87
CA LYS A 160 -18.34 -13.90 -20.21
C LYS A 160 -17.19 -14.55 -19.44
N GLY A 161 -16.79 -13.97 -18.31
CA GLY A 161 -15.70 -14.47 -17.46
C GLY A 161 -14.30 -14.18 -18.02
N PHE A 162 -14.10 -12.99 -18.60
CA PHE A 162 -12.85 -12.59 -19.28
C PHE A 162 -12.45 -13.54 -20.42
N LYS A 163 -13.45 -14.05 -21.17
CA LYS A 163 -13.22 -14.82 -22.39
C LYS A 163 -12.56 -13.95 -23.47
N VAL A 164 -11.51 -14.45 -24.13
CA VAL A 164 -10.99 -13.84 -25.37
C VAL A 164 -12.06 -13.97 -26.46
N ILE A 165 -12.51 -12.84 -26.99
CA ILE A 165 -13.53 -12.72 -28.03
C ILE A 165 -12.97 -12.17 -29.36
N TYR A 166 -11.74 -11.65 -29.36
CA TYR A 166 -11.00 -11.25 -30.54
C TYR A 166 -9.49 -11.31 -30.27
N HIS A 167 -8.71 -11.70 -31.29
CA HIS A 167 -7.25 -11.60 -31.32
C HIS A 167 -6.80 -11.20 -32.73
N GLY A 168 -5.81 -10.32 -32.86
CA GLY A 168 -5.23 -9.98 -34.16
C GLY A 168 -4.71 -8.55 -34.26
N ALA A 169 -4.48 -8.07 -35.48
CA ALA A 169 -4.16 -6.67 -35.73
C ALA A 169 -5.39 -5.76 -35.52
N VAL A 170 -5.21 -4.44 -35.49
CA VAL A 170 -6.34 -3.50 -35.44
C VAL A 170 -7.23 -3.62 -36.69
N GLU A 171 -6.61 -3.84 -37.85
CA GLU A 171 -7.26 -4.02 -39.16
C GLU A 171 -6.65 -5.24 -39.87
N GLY A 172 -7.50 -6.13 -40.41
CA GLY A 172 -7.10 -7.31 -41.21
C GLY A 172 -8.08 -7.60 -42.34
N SER A 173 -7.81 -8.63 -43.15
CA SER A 173 -8.69 -8.94 -44.30
C SER A 173 -9.99 -9.66 -43.91
N GLU A 174 -10.02 -10.29 -42.73
CA GLU A 174 -11.18 -11.04 -42.22
C GLU A 174 -12.00 -10.28 -41.16
N GLY A 175 -11.52 -9.11 -40.71
CA GLY A 175 -12.16 -8.34 -39.64
C GLY A 175 -11.33 -7.16 -39.15
N SER A 176 -11.95 -6.30 -38.33
CA SER A 176 -11.26 -5.22 -37.62
C SER A 176 -11.67 -5.17 -36.15
N LEU A 177 -10.77 -4.63 -35.32
CA LEU A 177 -10.99 -4.41 -33.90
C LEU A 177 -12.27 -3.60 -33.66
N LYS A 178 -12.49 -2.55 -34.47
CA LYS A 178 -13.69 -1.72 -34.35
C LYS A 178 -14.98 -2.54 -34.50
N ALA A 179 -15.05 -3.43 -35.48
CA ALA A 179 -16.24 -4.26 -35.69
C ALA A 179 -16.50 -5.22 -34.52
N ALA A 180 -15.44 -5.76 -33.91
CA ALA A 180 -15.55 -6.61 -32.72
C ALA A 180 -16.01 -5.82 -31.47
N LEU A 181 -15.49 -4.60 -31.27
CA LEU A 181 -15.91 -3.72 -30.18
C LEU A 181 -17.34 -3.20 -30.35
N ASP A 182 -17.76 -2.83 -31.57
CA ASP A 182 -19.14 -2.42 -31.86
C ASP A 182 -20.14 -3.54 -31.51
N GLN A 183 -19.83 -4.79 -31.84
CA GLN A 183 -20.62 -5.97 -31.44
C GLN A 183 -20.63 -6.19 -29.91
N ALA A 184 -19.47 -6.06 -29.26
CA ALA A 184 -19.36 -6.23 -27.81
C ALA A 184 -20.14 -5.16 -27.01
N VAL A 185 -20.08 -3.90 -27.43
CA VAL A 185 -20.84 -2.77 -26.85
C VAL A 185 -22.35 -2.95 -27.06
N ALA A 186 -22.75 -3.41 -28.24
CA ALA A 186 -24.15 -3.76 -28.53
C ALA A 186 -24.68 -4.97 -27.72
N GLY A 187 -23.81 -5.69 -27.00
CA GLY A 187 -24.15 -6.91 -26.27
C GLY A 187 -24.38 -8.13 -27.18
N GLU A 188 -23.91 -8.06 -28.42
CA GLU A 188 -24.07 -9.11 -29.42
C GLU A 188 -23.02 -10.23 -29.25
N GLU A 189 -23.18 -11.31 -30.01
CA GLU A 189 -22.11 -12.31 -30.14
C GLU A 189 -21.07 -11.81 -31.15
N VAL A 190 -19.82 -11.66 -30.69
CA VAL A 190 -18.71 -11.29 -31.57
C VAL A 190 -18.49 -12.41 -32.58
N THR A 191 -18.72 -12.07 -33.85
CA THR A 191 -18.68 -12.99 -35.01
C THR A 191 -17.59 -12.62 -36.01
N VAL A 192 -16.90 -11.49 -35.76
CA VAL A 192 -15.70 -11.08 -36.49
C VAL A 192 -14.59 -12.10 -36.24
N ALA A 193 -13.91 -12.53 -37.31
CA ALA A 193 -12.79 -13.46 -37.20
C ALA A 193 -11.53 -12.77 -36.65
N SER A 194 -10.69 -13.54 -35.96
CA SER A 194 -9.39 -13.09 -35.46
C SER A 194 -8.47 -12.67 -36.60
N ALA A 195 -8.08 -11.39 -36.66
CA ALA A 195 -7.28 -10.78 -37.72
C ALA A 195 -5.77 -11.12 -37.62
N THR A 196 -5.46 -12.43 -37.62
CA THR A 196 -4.09 -12.93 -37.46
C THR A 196 -3.23 -12.75 -38.72
N ASP A 197 -3.86 -12.58 -39.89
CA ASP A 197 -3.21 -12.27 -41.17
C ASP A 197 -2.56 -10.87 -41.20
N GLY A 198 -3.06 -9.94 -40.39
CA GLY A 198 -2.53 -8.59 -40.25
C GLY A 198 -1.28 -8.47 -39.37
N LEU A 199 -0.90 -9.53 -38.63
CA LEU A 199 0.16 -9.48 -37.62
C LEU A 199 1.56 -9.40 -38.23
N LYS A 200 2.18 -8.22 -38.13
CA LYS A 200 3.50 -7.93 -38.73
C LYS A 200 4.61 -7.65 -37.72
N GLY A 201 4.29 -7.49 -36.44
CA GLY A 201 5.26 -7.09 -35.43
C GLY A 201 6.42 -8.07 -35.23
N THR A 202 7.47 -7.59 -34.56
CA THR A 202 8.59 -8.40 -34.10
C THR A 202 8.09 -9.52 -33.20
N TYR A 203 8.72 -10.69 -33.27
CA TYR A 203 8.42 -11.80 -32.36
C TYR A 203 8.80 -11.45 -30.92
N ILE A 204 7.94 -11.77 -29.96
CA ILE A 204 8.23 -11.61 -28.52
C ILE A 204 8.58 -12.99 -27.97
N ALA A 205 9.83 -13.14 -27.51
CA ALA A 205 10.33 -14.38 -26.94
C ALA A 205 9.88 -14.54 -25.49
N LEU A 206 9.12 -15.60 -25.22
CA LEU A 206 8.64 -15.98 -23.89
C LEU A 206 9.21 -17.36 -23.55
N PRO A 207 10.47 -17.43 -23.07
CA PRO A 207 11.27 -18.64 -23.11
C PRO A 207 10.71 -19.79 -22.27
N GLU A 208 10.04 -19.51 -21.15
CA GLU A 208 9.50 -20.56 -20.27
C GLU A 208 8.28 -21.23 -20.92
N ARG A 209 7.34 -20.45 -21.48
CA ARG A 209 6.28 -20.97 -22.36
C ARG A 209 6.85 -21.75 -23.55
N ASP A 210 7.84 -21.18 -24.24
CA ASP A 210 8.40 -21.76 -25.46
C ASP A 210 9.26 -23.02 -25.17
N ASN A 211 9.69 -23.23 -23.92
CA ASN A 211 10.46 -24.37 -23.45
C ASN A 211 9.78 -25.12 -22.28
N ALA A 212 8.48 -25.40 -22.39
CA ALA A 212 7.67 -26.09 -21.39
C ALA A 212 8.21 -27.47 -20.90
N ALA A 213 9.25 -28.02 -21.54
CA ALA A 213 9.96 -29.21 -21.06
C ALA A 213 10.89 -28.93 -19.87
N GLU A 214 11.37 -27.69 -19.70
CA GLU A 214 12.21 -27.29 -18.56
C GLU A 214 11.38 -26.98 -17.32
N ILE A 215 10.20 -26.36 -17.48
CA ILE A 215 9.19 -26.16 -16.42
C ILE A 215 8.86 -27.46 -15.67
N GLN A 216 8.84 -28.60 -16.36
CA GLN A 216 8.55 -29.92 -15.74
C GLN A 216 9.64 -30.41 -14.77
N ASN A 217 10.81 -29.76 -14.73
CA ASN A 217 11.90 -30.12 -13.81
C ASN A 217 11.89 -29.32 -12.51
N ILE A 218 11.01 -28.32 -12.35
CA ILE A 218 10.95 -27.50 -11.12
C ILE A 218 10.61 -28.38 -9.92
N SER A 219 11.52 -28.40 -8.94
CA SER A 219 11.48 -29.25 -7.76
C SER A 219 10.68 -28.59 -6.64
N TYR A 220 9.60 -29.25 -6.19
CA TYR A 220 8.87 -28.79 -5.00
C TYR A 220 9.79 -28.64 -3.78
N ALA A 221 10.74 -29.56 -3.59
CA ALA A 221 11.56 -29.59 -2.38
C ALA A 221 12.78 -28.65 -2.44
N GLU A 222 13.37 -28.45 -3.62
CA GLU A 222 14.63 -27.70 -3.80
C GLU A 222 14.40 -26.26 -4.29
N ASP A 223 13.37 -26.02 -5.12
CA ASP A 223 13.10 -24.72 -5.72
C ASP A 223 11.91 -24.02 -5.05
N VAL A 224 10.76 -24.71 -4.89
CA VAL A 224 9.51 -24.08 -4.43
C VAL A 224 9.42 -23.94 -2.92
N ALA A 225 9.75 -24.99 -2.16
CA ALA A 225 9.62 -24.96 -0.71
C ALA A 225 10.45 -23.84 -0.04
N PRO A 226 11.70 -23.52 -0.47
CA PRO A 226 12.41 -22.36 0.05
C PRO A 226 11.66 -21.04 -0.14
N ILE A 227 11.04 -20.83 -1.30
CA ILE A 227 10.24 -19.62 -1.62
C ILE A 227 9.05 -19.51 -0.65
N LEU A 228 8.34 -20.62 -0.41
CA LEU A 228 7.19 -20.64 0.50
C LEU A 228 7.60 -20.48 1.97
N ILE A 229 8.74 -21.05 2.38
CA ILE A 229 9.28 -20.91 3.74
C ILE A 229 9.69 -19.45 3.99
N GLU A 230 10.35 -18.80 3.03
CA GLU A 230 10.85 -17.43 3.16
C GLU A 230 9.72 -16.38 3.07
N ASN A 231 8.80 -16.53 2.11
CA ASN A 231 7.83 -15.47 1.77
C ASN A 231 6.41 -15.69 2.35
N CYS A 232 6.05 -16.90 2.80
CA CYS A 232 4.67 -17.22 3.16
C CYS A 232 4.51 -17.85 4.56
N ALA A 233 5.43 -18.73 4.96
CA ALA A 233 5.20 -19.65 6.07
C ALA A 233 5.13 -18.99 7.46
N GLU A 234 5.69 -17.79 7.65
CA GLU A 234 5.52 -17.00 8.88
C GLU A 234 4.05 -16.63 9.11
N CYS A 235 3.37 -16.08 8.10
CA CYS A 235 1.96 -15.73 8.18
C CYS A 235 1.06 -16.98 8.12
N HIS A 236 1.47 -17.99 7.35
CA HIS A 236 0.81 -19.30 7.21
C HIS A 236 1.27 -20.34 8.25
N ALA A 237 1.67 -19.88 9.43
CA ALA A 237 1.91 -20.71 10.60
C ALA A 237 0.60 -21.27 11.20
N GLU A 238 0.69 -22.33 12.00
CA GLU A 238 -0.41 -22.71 12.89
C GLU A 238 -0.56 -21.66 13.99
N GLY A 239 -1.75 -21.04 14.08
CA GLY A 239 -1.98 -19.85 14.92
C GLY A 239 -1.50 -18.52 14.31
N GLY A 240 -1.00 -18.54 13.08
CA GLY A 240 -0.66 -17.33 12.31
C GLY A 240 -1.90 -16.53 11.86
N ILE A 241 -1.65 -15.40 11.19
CA ILE A 241 -2.70 -14.49 10.71
C ILE A 241 -3.44 -15.02 9.46
N ALA A 242 -2.83 -15.92 8.70
CA ALA A 242 -3.42 -16.44 7.47
C ALA A 242 -4.56 -17.46 7.74
N PRO A 243 -5.55 -17.58 6.83
CA PRO A 243 -6.73 -18.44 7.06
C PRO A 243 -6.45 -19.95 7.02
N TRP A 244 -5.23 -20.38 6.70
CA TRP A 244 -4.82 -21.79 6.73
C TRP A 244 -3.30 -21.91 6.93
N ALA A 245 -2.89 -22.99 7.60
CA ALA A 245 -1.48 -23.27 7.89
C ALA A 245 -0.81 -24.17 6.83
N MET A 246 0.37 -23.77 6.37
CA MET A 246 1.25 -24.53 5.48
C MET A 246 2.01 -25.60 6.28
N THR A 247 1.44 -26.79 6.43
CA THR A 247 2.05 -27.88 7.25
C THR A 247 2.62 -29.04 6.43
N ASP A 248 2.21 -29.18 5.18
CA ASP A 248 2.55 -30.31 4.31
C ASP A 248 2.17 -30.00 2.85
N TYR A 249 2.80 -30.72 1.93
CA TYR A 249 2.55 -30.65 0.49
C TYR A 249 1.08 -30.90 0.14
N THR A 250 0.37 -31.78 0.84
CA THR A 250 -1.03 -32.10 0.47
C THR A 250 -1.92 -30.88 0.64
N LYS A 251 -1.70 -30.09 1.71
CA LYS A 251 -2.33 -28.78 1.88
C LYS A 251 -1.83 -27.78 0.84
N ILE A 252 -0.51 -27.60 0.68
CA ILE A 252 0.07 -26.62 -0.25
C ILE A 252 -0.46 -26.84 -1.68
N ARG A 253 -0.43 -28.09 -2.16
CA ARG A 253 -1.00 -28.49 -3.47
C ARG A 253 -2.51 -28.24 -3.55
N GLY A 254 -3.25 -28.44 -2.46
CA GLY A 254 -4.68 -28.14 -2.39
C GLY A 254 -5.01 -26.65 -2.55
N TRP A 255 -4.10 -25.77 -2.12
CA TRP A 255 -4.23 -24.32 -2.25
C TRP A 255 -3.50 -23.72 -3.47
N ALA A 256 -2.68 -24.50 -4.19
CA ALA A 256 -1.89 -24.05 -5.34
C ALA A 256 -2.67 -23.18 -6.37
N PRO A 257 -3.90 -23.51 -6.80
CA PRO A 257 -4.66 -22.63 -7.71
C PRO A 257 -5.01 -21.27 -7.12
N MET A 258 -5.30 -21.20 -5.82
CA MET A 258 -5.51 -19.94 -5.10
C MET A 258 -4.20 -19.18 -4.95
N MET A 259 -3.08 -19.88 -4.70
CA MET A 259 -1.74 -19.28 -4.66
C MET A 259 -1.37 -18.60 -5.97
N LYS A 260 -1.62 -19.23 -7.14
CA LYS A 260 -1.46 -18.57 -8.45
C LYS A 260 -2.30 -17.29 -8.51
N GLN A 261 -3.58 -17.36 -8.15
CA GLN A 261 -4.45 -16.18 -8.19
C GLN A 261 -3.92 -15.02 -7.32
N VAL A 262 -3.62 -15.26 -6.03
CA VAL A 262 -3.20 -14.17 -5.11
C VAL A 262 -1.81 -13.59 -5.40
N VAL A 263 -0.95 -14.34 -6.10
CA VAL A 263 0.37 -13.86 -6.55
C VAL A 263 0.25 -13.10 -7.88
N MET A 264 -0.60 -13.56 -8.80
CA MET A 264 -0.84 -12.89 -10.10
C MET A 264 -1.61 -11.57 -9.94
N ASP A 265 -2.51 -11.46 -8.96
CA ASP A 265 -3.23 -10.22 -8.64
C ASP A 265 -2.59 -9.39 -7.51
N ASP A 266 -1.37 -9.75 -7.10
CA ASP A 266 -0.53 -9.02 -6.14
C ASP A 266 -1.27 -8.71 -4.81
N ARG A 267 -2.02 -9.70 -4.31
CA ARG A 267 -2.58 -9.72 -2.95
C ARG A 267 -1.67 -10.42 -1.96
N MET A 268 -0.80 -11.32 -2.42
CA MET A 268 0.14 -12.08 -1.58
C MET A 268 1.51 -12.24 -2.26
N PRO A 269 2.62 -12.22 -1.48
CA PRO A 269 2.68 -11.81 -0.07
C PRO A 269 2.23 -10.35 0.12
N PRO A 270 1.78 -9.96 1.32
CA PRO A 270 1.25 -8.63 1.56
C PRO A 270 2.41 -7.61 1.60
N TRP A 271 2.76 -7.08 0.43
CA TRP A 271 3.76 -6.03 0.27
C TRP A 271 3.26 -4.97 -0.72
N GLY A 272 2.74 -3.87 -0.20
CA GLY A 272 2.21 -2.77 -1.01
C GLY A 272 3.24 -1.97 -1.83
N PRO A 273 4.49 -1.73 -1.38
CA PRO A 273 5.42 -0.86 -2.09
C PRO A 273 5.97 -1.40 -3.41
N ASP A 274 5.98 -0.51 -4.40
CA ASP A 274 6.73 -0.63 -5.65
C ASP A 274 8.26 -0.62 -5.38
N THR A 275 8.89 -1.76 -5.60
CA THR A 275 10.31 -2.04 -5.30
C THR A 275 11.29 -1.37 -6.26
N THR A 276 10.83 -0.76 -7.35
CA THR A 276 11.70 -0.08 -8.32
C THR A 276 12.14 1.33 -7.90
N TYR A 277 11.59 1.83 -6.78
CA TYR A 277 12.00 3.09 -6.15
C TYR A 277 13.04 2.85 -5.04
N ARG A 278 12.76 3.29 -3.80
CA ARG A 278 13.72 3.26 -2.71
C ARG A 278 13.67 1.91 -1.96
N PRO A 279 14.82 1.24 -1.73
CA PRO A 279 14.86 0.02 -0.93
C PRO A 279 14.36 0.22 0.50
N MET A 280 13.56 -0.73 0.96
CA MET A 280 12.95 -0.76 2.30
C MET A 280 13.51 -1.94 3.09
N HIS A 281 13.73 -1.71 4.38
CA HIS A 281 14.07 -2.75 5.35
C HIS A 281 12.92 -3.76 5.48
N ASP A 282 13.25 -5.03 5.70
CA ASP A 282 12.31 -6.16 5.81
C ASP A 282 11.25 -6.24 4.67
N SER A 283 11.66 -5.90 3.44
CA SER A 283 10.84 -6.08 2.24
C SER A 283 10.32 -7.52 2.10
N ARG A 284 8.99 -7.64 1.93
CA ARG A 284 8.27 -8.91 1.68
C ARG A 284 7.98 -9.15 0.20
N ALA A 285 8.53 -8.36 -0.71
CA ALA A 285 8.34 -8.56 -2.15
C ALA A 285 9.04 -9.84 -2.63
N MET A 286 8.31 -10.70 -3.34
CA MET A 286 8.91 -11.79 -4.13
C MET A 286 9.66 -11.22 -5.34
N SER A 287 10.83 -11.79 -5.63
CA SER A 287 11.56 -11.53 -6.88
C SER A 287 10.82 -12.06 -8.12
N ILE A 288 11.28 -11.62 -9.29
CA ILE A 288 10.73 -12.04 -10.60
C ILE A 288 10.85 -13.55 -10.76
N GLU A 289 12.03 -14.08 -10.47
CA GLU A 289 12.38 -15.49 -10.58
C GLU A 289 11.59 -16.35 -9.58
N GLU A 290 11.34 -15.85 -8.36
CA GLU A 290 10.50 -16.55 -7.39
C GLU A 290 9.03 -16.61 -7.84
N LYS A 291 8.49 -15.51 -8.38
CA LYS A 291 7.13 -15.48 -8.94
C LYS A 291 7.02 -16.45 -10.12
N GLN A 292 7.95 -16.41 -11.07
CA GLN A 292 8.01 -17.34 -12.21
C GLN A 292 8.06 -18.80 -11.75
N THR A 293 9.09 -19.16 -10.96
CA THR A 293 9.29 -20.52 -10.43
C THR A 293 8.04 -21.08 -9.76
N LEU A 294 7.37 -20.28 -8.92
CA LEU A 294 6.16 -20.71 -8.22
C LEU A 294 4.98 -20.90 -9.19
N ILE A 295 4.73 -19.94 -10.09
CA ILE A 295 3.59 -20.00 -11.02
C ILE A 295 3.77 -21.14 -12.03
N HIS A 296 4.95 -21.28 -12.64
CA HIS A 296 5.23 -22.37 -13.59
C HIS A 296 5.13 -23.76 -12.94
N TRP A 297 5.54 -23.92 -11.67
CA TRP A 297 5.30 -25.16 -10.92
C TRP A 297 3.81 -25.43 -10.66
N ILE A 298 3.01 -24.40 -10.36
CA ILE A 298 1.55 -24.53 -10.20
C ILE A 298 0.91 -24.96 -11.54
N ASP A 299 1.28 -24.33 -12.64
CA ASP A 299 0.76 -24.63 -13.99
C ASP A 299 1.19 -26.02 -14.49
N ALA A 300 2.35 -26.52 -14.06
CA ALA A 300 2.77 -27.91 -14.22
C ALA A 300 1.92 -28.93 -13.40
N GLY A 301 0.91 -28.47 -12.64
CA GLY A 301 0.03 -29.29 -11.82
C GLY A 301 0.53 -29.52 -10.38
N ALA A 302 1.45 -28.67 -9.93
CA ALA A 302 2.11 -28.71 -8.62
C ALA A 302 2.71 -30.09 -8.30
N PRO A 303 3.70 -30.58 -9.07
CA PRO A 303 4.29 -31.91 -8.87
C PRO A 303 5.09 -32.01 -7.55
N ARG A 304 4.95 -33.14 -6.85
CA ARG A 304 5.63 -33.41 -5.56
C ARG A 304 7.15 -33.61 -5.67
N GLY A 305 7.62 -34.15 -6.78
CA GLY A 305 8.95 -34.75 -6.86
C GLY A 305 9.12 -35.98 -5.94
N GLU A 306 10.36 -36.31 -5.61
CA GLU A 306 10.74 -37.35 -4.64
C GLU A 306 11.24 -36.71 -3.32
N GLY A 307 11.73 -37.52 -2.38
CA GLY A 307 12.31 -37.04 -1.10
C GLY A 307 11.32 -36.75 0.03
N GLU A 308 11.84 -36.41 1.21
CA GLU A 308 11.05 -35.98 2.37
C GLU A 308 10.35 -34.63 2.09
N ASP A 309 9.30 -34.29 2.84
CA ASP A 309 8.56 -33.02 2.64
C ASP A 309 9.22 -31.94 3.49
N PRO A 310 9.73 -30.83 2.90
CA PRO A 310 10.39 -29.78 3.68
C PRO A 310 9.50 -29.15 4.75
N PHE A 311 8.17 -29.23 4.62
CA PHE A 311 7.22 -28.73 5.61
C PHE A 311 6.90 -29.74 6.73
N GLU A 312 7.12 -31.05 6.53
CA GLU A 312 6.86 -32.05 7.56
C GLU A 312 7.82 -31.88 8.74
N GLY A 313 7.27 -31.42 9.87
CA GLY A 313 8.03 -31.21 11.11
C GLY A 313 8.54 -29.78 11.31
N LEU A 314 8.32 -28.86 10.36
CA LEU A 314 8.49 -27.42 10.62
C LEU A 314 7.35 -26.92 11.52
N ASN A 315 7.70 -26.61 12.77
CA ASN A 315 6.76 -25.97 13.69
C ASN A 315 6.96 -24.45 13.65
N PHE A 316 6.14 -23.76 12.86
CA PHE A 316 6.13 -22.29 12.73
C PHE A 316 5.40 -21.57 13.88
N ALA A 317 5.16 -22.21 15.04
CA ALA A 317 4.45 -21.60 16.16
C ALA A 317 5.03 -20.21 16.52
N ALA A 318 4.23 -19.17 16.28
CA ALA A 318 4.65 -17.79 16.50
C ALA A 318 4.97 -17.55 17.98
N PRO A 319 6.11 -16.91 18.31
CA PRO A 319 6.43 -16.57 19.70
C PRO A 319 5.45 -15.50 20.21
N GLU A 320 5.18 -15.49 21.53
CA GLU A 320 4.30 -14.49 22.14
C GLU A 320 4.87 -13.06 22.00
N TRP A 321 6.19 -12.93 22.12
CA TRP A 321 6.93 -11.69 21.91
C TRP A 321 7.91 -11.81 20.75
N PRO A 322 8.30 -10.70 20.09
CA PRO A 322 9.24 -10.71 18.97
C PRO A 322 10.57 -11.39 19.34
N ALA A 323 10.95 -12.45 18.62
CA ALA A 323 12.10 -13.29 18.96
C ALA A 323 13.43 -12.50 19.05
N ASP A 324 13.59 -11.47 18.22
CA ASP A 324 14.78 -10.62 18.17
C ASP A 324 14.87 -9.63 19.35
N LEU A 325 13.74 -9.34 20.01
CA LEU A 325 13.66 -8.45 21.18
C LEU A 325 13.64 -9.22 22.50
N GLY A 326 13.06 -10.42 22.52
CA GLY A 326 12.89 -11.24 23.73
C GLY A 326 11.70 -10.79 24.58
N GLU A 327 11.75 -11.07 25.88
CA GLU A 327 10.73 -10.66 26.84
C GLU A 327 10.84 -9.14 27.13
N PRO A 328 9.73 -8.37 27.16
CA PRO A 328 9.76 -6.94 27.47
C PRO A 328 10.20 -6.62 28.92
N ASP A 329 10.81 -5.45 29.11
CA ASP A 329 11.16 -4.93 30.44
C ASP A 329 9.93 -4.52 31.26
N LEU A 330 8.86 -4.11 30.56
CA LEU A 330 7.54 -3.83 31.13
C LEU A 330 6.45 -4.40 30.22
N VAL A 331 5.57 -5.22 30.79
CA VAL A 331 4.31 -5.62 30.15
C VAL A 331 3.14 -4.93 30.85
N LEU A 332 2.30 -4.23 30.09
CA LEU A 332 0.99 -3.75 30.52
C LEU A 332 -0.11 -4.58 29.84
N GLU A 333 -1.16 -4.91 30.60
CA GLU A 333 -2.38 -5.50 30.05
C GLU A 333 -3.41 -4.38 29.85
N VAL A 334 -3.96 -4.28 28.64
CA VAL A 334 -5.07 -3.39 28.33
C VAL A 334 -6.32 -3.96 29.03
N PRO A 335 -7.16 -3.12 29.69
CA PRO A 335 -8.41 -3.57 30.31
C PRO A 335 -9.28 -4.38 29.34
N GLU A 336 -9.85 -5.49 29.82
CA GLU A 336 -10.61 -6.41 28.98
C GLU A 336 -11.80 -5.72 28.31
N PHE A 337 -12.06 -6.06 27.04
CA PHE A 337 -13.20 -5.57 26.28
C PHE A 337 -13.90 -6.72 25.54
N THR A 338 -15.23 -6.79 25.64
CA THR A 338 -16.04 -7.77 24.91
C THR A 338 -16.49 -7.17 23.58
N ILE A 339 -15.90 -7.64 22.47
CA ILE A 339 -16.29 -7.25 21.12
C ILE A 339 -17.58 -8.01 20.76
N PRO A 340 -18.68 -7.32 20.44
CA PRO A 340 -19.92 -7.98 20.02
C PRO A 340 -19.76 -8.68 18.68
N ALA A 341 -20.58 -9.70 18.42
CA ALA A 341 -20.54 -10.45 17.17
C ALA A 341 -20.80 -9.60 15.92
N THR A 342 -21.64 -8.55 16.03
CA THR A 342 -22.01 -7.64 14.94
C THR A 342 -22.30 -6.25 15.48
N GLY A 343 -22.29 -5.25 14.60
CA GLY A 343 -22.62 -3.85 14.91
C GLY A 343 -21.48 -2.90 14.56
N ILE A 344 -21.57 -1.66 15.04
CA ILE A 344 -20.47 -0.71 15.09
C ILE A 344 -19.95 -0.73 16.54
N VAL A 345 -18.63 -0.74 16.70
CA VAL A 345 -17.96 -0.61 17.99
C VAL A 345 -17.30 0.76 18.00
N ASP A 346 -17.80 1.66 18.86
CA ASP A 346 -17.13 2.94 19.08
C ASP A 346 -15.69 2.70 19.57
N TYR A 347 -14.78 3.59 19.20
CA TYR A 347 -13.38 3.53 19.65
C TYR A 347 -13.32 3.51 21.19
N GLN A 348 -12.52 2.60 21.74
CA GLN A 348 -12.34 2.45 23.19
C GLN A 348 -11.05 3.12 23.62
N TYR A 349 -11.09 3.86 24.73
CA TYR A 349 -9.99 4.71 25.18
C TYR A 349 -9.43 4.33 26.57
N PRO A 350 -9.13 3.06 26.90
CA PRO A 350 -8.69 2.72 28.24
C PRO A 350 -7.36 3.39 28.60
N ALA A 351 -7.14 3.63 29.90
CA ALA A 351 -5.86 4.06 30.45
C ALA A 351 -5.40 3.12 31.56
N VAL A 352 -4.09 2.94 31.69
CA VAL A 352 -3.43 2.11 32.71
C VAL A 352 -2.37 2.95 33.42
N ALA A 353 -2.29 2.85 34.75
CA ALA A 353 -1.26 3.56 35.51
C ALA A 353 0.14 3.05 35.15
N ASN A 354 1.08 3.96 34.88
CA ASN A 354 2.47 3.60 34.58
C ASN A 354 3.18 3.18 35.89
N PRO A 355 3.68 1.93 36.00
CA PRO A 355 4.32 1.45 37.22
C PRO A 355 5.80 1.83 37.33
N GLN A 356 6.40 2.48 36.32
CA GLN A 356 7.82 2.87 36.36
C GLN A 356 8.08 3.89 37.48
N VAL A 357 9.16 3.65 38.23
CA VAL A 357 9.59 4.50 39.36
C VAL A 357 10.85 5.31 39.06
N GLU A 358 11.42 5.12 37.87
CA GLU A 358 12.58 5.82 37.33
C GLU A 358 12.28 6.20 35.88
N ASP A 359 12.80 7.34 35.42
CA ASP A 359 12.71 7.71 34.01
C ASP A 359 13.50 6.70 33.16
N LYS A 360 12.85 6.17 32.12
CA LYS A 360 13.43 5.27 31.12
C LYS A 360 13.43 5.93 29.74
N TRP A 361 14.07 5.26 28.81
CA TRP A 361 14.07 5.62 27.40
C TRP A 361 13.64 4.40 26.59
N LEU A 362 12.63 4.60 25.76
CA LEU A 362 12.01 3.56 24.96
C LEU A 362 12.94 3.17 23.80
N LYS A 363 13.21 1.88 23.70
CA LYS A 363 13.99 1.24 22.62
C LYS A 363 13.06 0.60 21.60
N ALA A 364 12.01 -0.07 22.05
CA ALA A 364 10.99 -0.66 21.20
C ALA A 364 9.66 -0.85 21.94
N THR A 365 8.57 -0.97 21.18
CA THR A 365 7.25 -1.36 21.67
C THR A 365 6.68 -2.47 20.80
N ALA A 366 6.19 -3.52 21.42
CA ALA A 366 5.43 -4.59 20.78
C ALA A 366 4.02 -4.65 21.38
N ILE A 367 2.99 -4.65 20.55
CA ILE A 367 1.60 -4.82 20.97
C ILE A 367 1.12 -6.18 20.48
N ILE A 368 0.53 -6.97 21.36
CA ILE A 368 0.06 -8.33 21.10
C ILE A 368 -1.46 -8.35 21.36
N PRO A 369 -2.28 -8.32 20.29
CA PRO A 369 -3.72 -8.47 20.39
C PRO A 369 -4.14 -9.73 21.15
N GLY A 370 -5.17 -9.64 21.99
CA GLY A 370 -5.77 -10.80 22.64
C GLY A 370 -6.53 -11.69 21.65
N ASP A 371 -7.28 -11.08 20.72
CA ASP A 371 -7.78 -11.75 19.51
C ASP A 371 -7.34 -10.99 18.24
N ARG A 372 -6.30 -11.52 17.58
CA ARG A 372 -5.73 -11.00 16.31
C ARG A 372 -6.73 -10.90 15.15
N SER A 373 -7.92 -11.51 15.25
CA SER A 373 -8.96 -11.39 14.23
C SER A 373 -9.93 -10.22 14.47
N ALA A 374 -9.98 -9.64 15.68
CA ALA A 374 -10.91 -8.55 16.03
C ALA A 374 -10.23 -7.20 16.28
N VAL A 375 -8.98 -7.16 16.75
CA VAL A 375 -8.23 -5.90 16.94
C VAL A 375 -7.75 -5.40 15.59
N HIS A 376 -8.24 -4.24 15.16
CA HIS A 376 -7.86 -3.63 13.89
C HIS A 376 -6.65 -2.70 14.05
N HIS A 377 -6.68 -1.80 15.03
CA HIS A 377 -5.49 -1.10 15.50
C HIS A 377 -5.53 -0.86 17.01
N ALA A 378 -4.34 -0.62 17.56
CA ALA A 378 -4.10 -0.23 18.95
C ALA A 378 -3.01 0.85 18.97
N LEU A 379 -3.36 2.08 19.30
CA LEU A 379 -2.40 3.18 19.49
C LEU A 379 -2.13 3.34 20.99
N THR A 380 -0.92 3.75 21.37
CA THR A 380 -0.61 4.04 22.78
C THR A 380 0.25 5.30 22.95
N GLY A 381 0.09 5.98 24.09
CA GLY A 381 0.85 7.18 24.43
C GLY A 381 0.92 7.48 25.92
N TYR A 382 1.88 8.34 26.28
CA TYR A 382 2.18 8.72 27.66
C TYR A 382 1.37 9.95 28.10
N MET A 383 0.92 9.93 29.36
CA MET A 383 0.27 11.05 30.04
C MET A 383 0.92 11.24 31.43
N SER A 384 1.27 12.47 31.81
CA SER A 384 1.83 12.76 33.15
C SER A 384 0.88 12.47 34.32
N GLU A 385 -0.44 12.47 34.08
CA GLU A 385 -1.46 12.15 35.08
C GLU A 385 -2.47 11.12 34.56
N MET A 386 -3.10 10.37 35.47
CA MET A 386 -4.18 9.44 35.15
C MET A 386 -5.50 10.22 34.94
N PRO A 387 -6.18 10.12 33.78
CA PRO A 387 -7.43 10.82 33.52
C PRO A 387 -8.52 10.45 34.55
N ALA A 388 -9.23 11.45 35.07
CA ALA A 388 -10.24 11.25 36.13
C ALA A 388 -11.47 10.45 35.66
N ASN A 389 -11.77 10.44 34.36
CA ASN A 389 -12.79 9.59 33.73
C ASN A 389 -12.26 8.21 33.31
N GLY A 390 -10.95 7.96 33.43
CA GLY A 390 -10.29 6.75 32.95
C GLY A 390 -10.03 6.69 31.43
N GLU A 391 -10.35 7.74 30.67
CA GLU A 391 -10.18 7.74 29.20
C GLU A 391 -8.83 8.34 28.77
N GLY A 392 -7.94 7.50 28.24
CA GLY A 392 -6.62 7.88 27.72
C GLY A 392 -6.63 8.24 26.24
N ARG A 393 -7.40 9.26 25.84
CA ARG A 393 -7.48 9.76 24.45
C ARG A 393 -6.17 10.39 23.96
N GLU A 394 -5.92 10.34 22.65
CA GLU A 394 -4.77 10.96 21.95
C GLU A 394 -4.56 12.43 22.34
N SER A 395 -5.64 13.19 22.46
CA SER A 395 -5.62 14.61 22.82
C SER A 395 -4.99 14.89 24.19
N ASN A 396 -4.84 13.85 25.02
CA ASN A 396 -4.26 13.92 26.36
C ASN A 396 -2.80 13.45 26.37
N TRP A 397 -2.31 12.83 25.30
CA TRP A 397 -0.96 12.27 25.23
C TRP A 397 0.07 13.36 24.98
N GLU A 398 1.18 13.30 25.73
CA GLU A 398 2.34 14.15 25.49
C GLU A 398 3.14 13.68 24.27
N PHE A 399 3.15 12.36 24.04
CA PHE A 399 3.74 11.69 22.88
C PHE A 399 3.22 10.24 22.78
N SER A 400 3.26 9.66 21.58
CA SER A 400 2.98 8.23 21.40
C SER A 400 4.15 7.37 21.88
N THR A 401 3.82 6.24 22.51
CA THR A 401 4.74 5.21 23.00
C THR A 401 4.70 3.95 22.12
N GLY A 402 3.98 3.96 21.00
CA GLY A 402 3.89 2.84 20.06
C GLY A 402 2.54 2.76 19.34
N THR A 403 2.51 1.97 18.27
CA THR A 403 1.31 1.64 17.50
C THR A 403 1.30 0.17 17.12
N TYR A 404 0.10 -0.32 16.78
CA TYR A 404 -0.13 -1.56 16.06
C TYR A 404 -1.32 -1.37 15.13
N ALA A 405 -1.17 -1.75 13.88
CA ALA A 405 -2.24 -2.00 12.93
C ALA A 405 -2.13 -3.42 12.37
N VAL A 406 -3.13 -3.89 11.61
CA VAL A 406 -3.09 -5.23 11.01
C VAL A 406 -1.88 -5.36 10.08
N GLY A 407 -0.98 -6.28 10.42
CA GLY A 407 0.29 -6.50 9.73
C GLY A 407 1.49 -5.69 10.25
N GLU A 408 1.29 -4.70 11.13
CA GLU A 408 2.38 -3.87 11.64
C GLU A 408 3.37 -4.69 12.50
N GLU A 409 4.65 -4.45 12.29
CA GLU A 409 5.74 -5.00 13.09
C GLU A 409 5.94 -4.20 14.40
N PRO A 410 6.70 -4.73 15.38
CA PRO A 410 7.09 -3.96 16.56
C PRO A 410 7.77 -2.64 16.18
N MET A 411 7.35 -1.55 16.81
CA MET A 411 7.98 -0.25 16.62
C MET A 411 9.36 -0.27 17.29
N ILE A 412 10.44 -0.14 16.52
CA ILE A 412 11.82 -0.19 17.01
C ILE A 412 12.54 1.13 16.68
N HIS A 413 13.11 1.78 17.70
CA HIS A 413 13.92 2.98 17.54
C HIS A 413 15.33 2.64 17.01
N MET A 414 15.79 3.39 16.01
CA MET A 414 17.09 3.20 15.33
C MET A 414 18.29 3.76 16.13
N ASP A 415 19.51 3.41 15.72
CA ASP A 415 20.75 4.19 15.93
C ASP A 415 20.97 4.87 17.29
N ASN A 416 20.86 4.10 18.40
CA ASN A 416 21.03 4.65 19.75
C ASN A 416 20.11 5.88 19.99
N SER A 417 18.86 5.76 19.53
CA SER A 417 17.80 6.73 19.71
C SER A 417 16.62 6.12 20.48
N GLY A 418 15.75 6.99 21.01
CA GLY A 418 14.52 6.57 21.65
C GLY A 418 13.58 7.73 21.93
N SER A 419 12.37 7.38 22.38
CA SER A 419 11.44 8.31 23.02
C SER A 419 11.62 8.28 24.55
N PRO A 420 11.31 9.37 25.28
CA PRO A 420 11.31 9.35 26.74
C PRO A 420 10.20 8.42 27.25
N PHE A 421 10.39 7.82 28.43
CA PHE A 421 9.35 7.08 29.15
C PHE A 421 9.46 7.43 30.65
N PRO A 422 8.88 8.56 31.09
CA PRO A 422 9.07 9.07 32.44
C PRO A 422 8.52 8.14 33.54
N ALA A 423 8.97 8.36 34.78
CA ALA A 423 8.42 7.69 35.96
C ALA A 423 6.98 8.13 36.24
N GLY A 424 6.11 7.18 36.60
CA GLY A 424 4.71 7.44 36.97
C GLY A 424 3.86 8.02 35.84
N GLY A 425 2.71 8.59 36.19
CA GLY A 425 1.67 8.98 35.24
C GLY A 425 0.85 7.80 34.76
N ALA A 426 0.40 7.84 33.52
CA ALA A 426 -0.44 6.82 32.90
C ALA A 426 -0.10 6.60 31.42
N ILE A 427 -0.41 5.41 30.93
CA ILE A 427 -0.36 5.04 29.52
C ILE A 427 -1.81 4.97 29.02
N GLY A 428 -2.12 5.77 28.01
CA GLY A 428 -3.38 5.73 27.30
C GLY A 428 -3.32 4.75 26.14
N PHE A 429 -4.48 4.23 25.76
CA PHE A 429 -4.66 3.38 24.59
C PHE A 429 -5.89 3.84 23.81
N GLN A 430 -5.79 3.82 22.49
CA GLN A 430 -6.94 3.88 21.60
C GLN A 430 -7.05 2.53 20.90
N MET A 431 -8.19 1.86 21.11
CA MET A 431 -8.46 0.52 20.59
C MET A 431 -9.62 0.58 19.59
N HIS A 432 -9.39 0.10 18.38
CA HIS A 432 -10.39 -0.03 17.33
C HIS A 432 -10.61 -1.51 17.02
N TYR A 433 -11.87 -1.94 17.14
CA TYR A 433 -12.29 -3.32 17.00
C TYR A 433 -13.25 -3.49 15.81
N THR A 434 -13.01 -4.52 15.00
CA THR A 434 -13.90 -4.91 13.90
C THR A 434 -14.69 -6.17 14.30
N PRO A 435 -16.03 -6.12 14.39
CA PRO A 435 -16.85 -7.30 14.65
C PRO A 435 -16.74 -8.38 13.56
N ILE A 436 -16.49 -9.62 13.98
CA ILE A 436 -16.14 -10.76 13.11
C ILE A 436 -17.20 -11.88 13.04
N GLY A 437 -18.47 -11.57 13.36
CA GLY A 437 -19.57 -12.53 13.32
C GLY A 437 -19.63 -13.50 14.52
N LYS A 438 -18.67 -13.42 15.46
CA LYS A 438 -18.66 -14.09 16.76
C LYS A 438 -18.30 -13.08 17.85
N GLU A 439 -18.88 -13.23 19.04
CA GLU A 439 -18.46 -12.48 20.22
C GLU A 439 -17.08 -12.99 20.67
N VAL A 440 -16.17 -12.08 20.98
CA VAL A 440 -14.82 -12.38 21.47
C VAL A 440 -14.44 -11.39 22.57
N VAL A 441 -13.53 -11.79 23.45
CA VAL A 441 -12.96 -10.93 24.49
C VAL A 441 -11.53 -10.61 24.12
N ASP A 442 -11.20 -9.34 24.01
CA ASP A 442 -9.83 -8.89 23.84
C ASP A 442 -9.17 -8.63 25.20
N THR A 443 -7.91 -9.02 25.29
CA THR A 443 -7.00 -8.80 26.43
C THR A 443 -5.63 -8.44 25.87
N THR A 444 -5.59 -7.38 25.05
CA THR A 444 -4.36 -6.91 24.40
C THR A 444 -3.26 -6.65 25.43
N LYS A 445 -2.03 -7.05 25.11
CA LYS A 445 -0.82 -6.77 25.90
C LYS A 445 0.08 -5.79 25.17
N VAL A 446 0.75 -4.91 25.92
CA VAL A 446 1.79 -4.02 25.38
C VAL A 446 3.09 -4.25 26.14
N GLY A 447 4.12 -4.62 25.40
CA GLY A 447 5.48 -4.81 25.86
C GLY A 447 6.35 -3.62 25.50
N PHE A 448 6.88 -2.93 26.51
CA PHE A 448 7.86 -1.86 26.35
C PHE A 448 9.26 -2.40 26.66
N TYR A 449 10.20 -2.09 25.76
CA TYR A 449 11.62 -2.41 25.89
C TYR A 449 12.39 -1.13 26.09
N PHE A 450 13.29 -1.08 27.08
CA PHE A 450 14.04 0.12 27.42
C PHE A 450 15.52 0.02 27.02
N HIS A 451 16.18 1.18 26.95
CA HIS A 451 17.65 1.24 26.87
C HIS A 451 18.27 1.16 28.26
N ASP A 452 19.40 0.45 28.39
CA ASP A 452 20.21 0.37 29.62
C ASP A 452 20.80 1.75 30.01
N GLU A 453 21.17 2.55 29.02
CA GLU A 453 21.70 3.91 29.17
C GLU A 453 20.85 4.90 28.36
N LYS A 454 20.87 6.18 28.73
CA LYS A 454 20.15 7.23 27.99
C LYS A 454 20.65 7.27 26.53
N PRO A 455 19.79 7.06 25.52
CA PRO A 455 20.17 7.10 24.12
C PRO A 455 20.64 8.50 23.75
N LYS A 456 21.55 8.59 22.77
CA LYS A 456 22.11 9.88 22.33
C LYS A 456 21.10 10.70 21.51
N HIS A 457 20.27 10.01 20.74
CA HIS A 457 19.41 10.61 19.72
C HIS A 457 17.93 10.57 20.13
N TYR A 458 17.17 11.61 19.77
CA TYR A 458 15.73 11.68 20.03
C TYR A 458 14.98 11.28 18.76
N THR A 459 14.08 10.30 18.82
CA THR A 459 13.22 9.99 17.66
C THR A 459 12.07 10.99 17.59
N ARG A 460 11.95 11.72 16.48
CA ARG A 460 10.78 12.57 16.18
C ARG A 460 9.80 11.81 15.30
N SER A 461 8.52 12.13 15.48
CA SER A 461 7.42 11.71 14.60
C SER A 461 6.64 12.95 14.18
N TYR A 462 6.21 12.98 12.92
CA TYR A 462 5.34 14.03 12.38
C TYR A 462 4.32 13.40 11.44
N VAL A 463 3.15 14.02 11.29
CA VAL A 463 2.09 13.50 10.42
C VAL A 463 1.70 14.57 9.40
N ILE A 464 1.75 14.22 8.13
CA ILE A 464 1.06 14.96 7.06
C ILE A 464 -0.37 14.43 7.01
N ILE A 465 -1.35 15.31 7.18
CA ILE A 465 -2.78 14.98 7.12
C ILE A 465 -3.50 15.92 6.15
N ASP A 466 -4.59 15.47 5.54
CA ASP A 466 -5.66 16.36 5.03
C ASP A 466 -6.96 16.05 5.79
N PRO A 467 -7.40 16.91 6.73
CA PRO A 467 -8.64 16.75 7.47
C PRO A 467 -9.88 17.26 6.70
N THR A 468 -9.74 17.68 5.43
CA THR A 468 -10.78 18.24 4.57
C THR A 468 -11.23 17.35 3.42
N ILE A 469 -10.56 16.21 3.20
CA ILE A 469 -10.90 15.21 2.19
C ILE A 469 -12.40 15.06 2.01
N THR A 470 -12.85 15.09 0.76
CA THR A 470 -14.26 15.02 0.40
C THR A 470 -14.41 14.23 -0.88
N LEU A 471 -14.63 12.92 -0.74
CA LEU A 471 -14.74 11.98 -1.84
C LEU A 471 -16.16 12.06 -2.45
N PRO A 472 -16.31 12.38 -3.75
CA PRO A 472 -17.61 12.39 -4.41
C PRO A 472 -18.24 10.99 -4.44
N ALA A 473 -19.57 10.92 -4.39
CA ALA A 473 -20.31 9.66 -4.54
C ALA A 473 -20.04 9.03 -5.92
N GLY A 474 -19.68 7.75 -5.95
CA GLY A 474 -19.44 6.99 -7.18
C GLY A 474 -18.12 7.26 -7.89
N ASP A 475 -17.27 8.18 -7.41
CA ASP A 475 -15.96 8.45 -8.04
C ASP A 475 -14.98 7.28 -7.80
N GLY A 476 -14.43 6.72 -8.86
CA GLY A 476 -13.53 5.57 -8.79
C GLY A 476 -12.05 5.90 -8.60
N TYR A 477 -11.64 7.17 -8.69
CA TYR A 477 -10.22 7.54 -8.61
C TYR A 477 -9.95 8.99 -8.18
N HIS A 478 -10.64 9.45 -7.13
CA HIS A 478 -10.53 10.81 -6.60
C HIS A 478 -9.17 11.04 -5.91
N GLU A 479 -8.44 12.09 -6.30
CA GLU A 479 -7.13 12.44 -5.73
C GLU A 479 -7.27 13.50 -4.62
N GLU A 480 -6.58 13.28 -3.50
CA GLU A 480 -6.32 14.30 -2.47
C GLU A 480 -4.81 14.45 -2.27
N VAL A 481 -4.36 15.66 -1.94
CA VAL A 481 -2.95 16.04 -1.88
C VAL A 481 -2.68 16.79 -0.58
N ALA A 482 -1.62 16.42 0.12
CA ALA A 482 -1.12 17.15 1.28
C ALA A 482 0.39 17.17 1.30
N TYR A 483 1.02 18.17 1.92
CA TYR A 483 2.48 18.29 1.95
C TYR A 483 3.02 18.94 3.23
N MET A 484 4.34 18.89 3.42
CA MET A 484 5.04 19.65 4.45
C MET A 484 6.40 20.18 3.97
N ASP A 485 6.67 21.47 4.24
CA ASP A 485 7.99 22.10 4.05
C ASP A 485 8.87 21.90 5.29
N TRP A 486 10.13 21.52 5.12
CA TRP A 486 11.05 21.25 6.23
C TRP A 486 11.79 22.53 6.69
N PRO A 487 11.67 22.97 7.95
CA PRO A 487 12.33 24.20 8.44
C PRO A 487 13.84 24.03 8.68
N ALA A 488 14.31 22.80 8.91
CA ALA A 488 15.71 22.49 9.21
C ALA A 488 16.17 21.19 8.53
N ASP A 489 17.48 20.94 8.54
CA ASP A 489 18.07 19.69 8.09
C ASP A 489 17.65 18.52 9.02
N ALA A 490 17.25 17.40 8.43
CA ALA A 490 16.80 16.21 9.14
C ALA A 490 17.28 14.92 8.45
N THR A 491 17.21 13.80 9.17
CA THR A 491 17.36 12.45 8.64
C THR A 491 16.03 11.71 8.80
N LEU A 492 15.42 11.33 7.68
CA LEU A 492 14.15 10.59 7.61
C LEU A 492 14.44 9.08 7.54
N TYR A 493 13.77 8.30 8.38
CA TYR A 493 13.99 6.85 8.55
C TYR A 493 12.87 5.99 7.97
N GLY A 494 11.63 6.49 7.95
CA GLY A 494 10.49 5.70 7.47
C GLY A 494 9.21 6.51 7.27
N ILE A 495 8.29 5.89 6.54
CA ILE A 495 7.00 6.45 6.12
C ILE A 495 5.91 5.42 6.42
N TYR A 496 4.88 5.82 7.18
CA TYR A 496 3.69 5.03 7.45
C TYR A 496 2.46 5.73 6.83
N PRO A 497 1.96 5.25 5.67
CA PRO A 497 0.75 5.77 5.04
C PRO A 497 -0.51 5.04 5.55
N HIS A 498 -1.59 5.79 5.78
CA HIS A 498 -2.85 5.29 6.32
C HIS A 498 -4.07 5.98 5.71
N GLY A 499 -5.07 5.15 5.39
CA GLY A 499 -6.44 5.48 5.06
C GLY A 499 -7.31 4.23 5.22
N HIS A 500 -8.61 4.34 4.94
CA HIS A 500 -9.62 3.31 5.19
C HIS A 500 -9.98 2.49 3.93
N PHE A 501 -11.24 2.05 3.80
CA PHE A 501 -11.69 1.08 2.78
C PHE A 501 -11.61 1.56 1.33
N ARG A 502 -11.47 2.87 1.09
CA ARG A 502 -11.50 3.47 -0.25
C ARG A 502 -10.12 3.85 -0.75
N LEU A 503 -9.13 3.99 0.13
CA LEU A 503 -7.76 4.28 -0.29
C LEU A 503 -7.25 3.19 -1.24
N ALA A 504 -6.97 3.57 -2.49
CA ALA A 504 -6.58 2.67 -3.57
C ALA A 504 -5.08 2.76 -3.89
N ARG A 505 -4.48 3.95 -3.86
CA ARG A 505 -3.05 4.18 -4.12
C ARG A 505 -2.50 5.29 -3.21
N THR A 506 -1.24 5.17 -2.79
CA THR A 506 -0.48 6.29 -2.22
C THR A 506 0.82 6.54 -3.00
N LEU A 507 1.24 7.79 -3.05
CA LEU A 507 2.52 8.22 -3.61
C LEU A 507 3.12 9.31 -2.69
N VAL A 508 4.39 9.16 -2.31
CA VAL A 508 5.13 10.12 -1.49
C VAL A 508 6.38 10.56 -2.24
N VAL A 509 6.52 11.85 -2.43
CA VAL A 509 7.59 12.48 -3.22
C VAL A 509 8.33 13.51 -2.36
N LEU A 510 9.65 13.51 -2.45
CA LEU A 510 10.51 14.57 -1.93
C LEU A 510 10.80 15.54 -3.06
N GLU A 511 10.36 16.79 -2.91
CA GLU A 511 10.73 17.92 -3.76
C GLU A 511 11.87 18.68 -3.08
N ARG A 512 13.03 18.74 -3.76
CA ARG A 512 14.21 19.44 -3.28
C ARG A 512 14.11 20.93 -3.61
N LYS A 513 14.71 21.76 -2.76
CA LYS A 513 14.79 23.22 -2.97
C LYS A 513 15.44 23.66 -4.28
N ASP A 514 16.25 22.80 -4.91
CA ASP A 514 16.88 23.07 -6.22
C ASP A 514 15.98 22.72 -7.43
N GLY A 515 14.77 22.21 -7.19
CA GLY A 515 13.80 21.80 -8.20
C GLY A 515 13.93 20.36 -8.66
N THR A 516 14.83 19.55 -8.06
CA THR A 516 14.86 18.10 -8.30
C THR A 516 13.82 17.37 -7.44
N SER A 517 13.40 16.18 -7.84
CA SER A 517 12.43 15.37 -7.08
C SER A 517 12.77 13.87 -7.07
N GLU A 518 12.38 13.19 -5.99
CA GLU A 518 12.59 11.76 -5.75
C GLU A 518 11.31 11.13 -5.20
N THR A 519 10.81 10.06 -5.81
CA THR A 519 9.72 9.25 -5.23
C THR A 519 10.29 8.42 -4.08
N LEU A 520 9.79 8.66 -2.86
CA LEU A 520 10.20 7.95 -1.65
C LEU A 520 9.45 6.64 -1.46
N LEU A 521 8.15 6.64 -1.78
CA LEU A 521 7.24 5.52 -1.61
C LEU A 521 6.13 5.61 -2.67
N ASN A 522 5.82 4.50 -3.32
CA ASN A 522 4.64 4.35 -4.17
C ASN A 522 3.98 3.02 -3.80
N ILE A 523 2.73 3.08 -3.36
CA ILE A 523 1.90 1.89 -3.08
C ILE A 523 0.87 1.81 -4.19
N PRO A 524 1.15 1.12 -5.31
CA PRO A 524 0.26 1.01 -6.48
C PRO A 524 -1.11 0.41 -6.16
N ARG A 525 -1.19 -0.41 -5.10
CA ARG A 525 -2.43 -0.88 -4.50
C ARG A 525 -2.30 -0.86 -2.97
N TYR A 526 -3.08 -0.01 -2.31
CA TYR A 526 -3.22 -0.03 -0.86
C TYR A 526 -4.18 -1.14 -0.42
N ASP A 527 -4.00 -1.65 0.80
CA ASP A 527 -4.91 -2.60 1.44
C ASP A 527 -5.09 -2.19 2.90
N PHE A 528 -6.31 -1.81 3.27
CA PHE A 528 -6.66 -1.47 4.65
C PHE A 528 -6.31 -2.58 5.65
N ASN A 529 -6.27 -3.85 5.21
CA ASN A 529 -5.93 -4.98 6.08
C ASN A 529 -4.42 -5.19 6.26
N TRP A 530 -3.56 -4.38 5.64
CA TRP A 530 -2.09 -4.53 5.68
C TRP A 530 -1.40 -3.17 5.74
N GLN A 531 -1.14 -2.70 6.97
CA GLN A 531 -0.63 -1.37 7.25
C GLN A 531 0.76 -1.47 7.90
N PHE A 532 1.80 -1.14 7.13
CA PHE A 532 3.20 -1.29 7.54
C PHE A 532 3.89 0.08 7.70
N ASP A 533 4.84 0.18 8.64
CA ASP A 533 5.80 1.29 8.68
C ASP A 533 6.97 0.99 7.74
N TYR A 534 7.01 1.68 6.59
CA TYR A 534 8.01 1.44 5.57
C TYR A 534 9.30 2.19 5.89
N ARG A 535 10.22 1.48 6.54
CA ARG A 535 11.53 1.97 6.93
C ARG A 535 12.52 1.82 5.77
N PHE A 536 13.26 2.86 5.46
CA PHE A 536 14.29 2.80 4.43
C PHE A 536 15.45 1.90 4.89
N GLU A 537 16.06 1.17 3.95
CA GLU A 537 17.32 0.46 4.20
C GLU A 537 18.46 1.46 4.51
N GLU A 538 18.52 2.54 3.74
CA GLU A 538 19.41 3.68 3.94
C GLU A 538 18.60 4.95 4.28
N PRO A 539 18.74 5.54 5.48
CA PRO A 539 18.06 6.76 5.87
C PRO A 539 18.31 7.94 4.90
N LEU A 540 17.36 8.87 4.85
CA LEU A 540 17.35 9.95 3.85
C LEU A 540 17.63 11.32 4.48
N ASP A 541 18.69 11.96 4.01
CA ASP A 541 18.96 13.38 4.28
C ASP A 541 17.88 14.28 3.65
N ILE A 542 17.18 15.04 4.50
CA ILE A 542 16.29 16.15 4.15
C ILE A 542 16.98 17.47 4.48
N LYS A 543 16.81 18.51 3.65
CA LYS A 543 17.42 19.83 3.83
C LYS A 543 16.40 20.91 4.12
N ALA A 544 16.85 21.97 4.81
CA ALA A 544 16.01 23.13 5.12
C ALA A 544 15.44 23.80 3.84
N GLY A 545 14.11 23.71 3.68
CA GLY A 545 13.36 24.16 2.52
C GLY A 545 13.11 23.11 1.44
N ASP A 546 13.43 21.83 1.68
CA ASP A 546 12.85 20.72 0.94
C ASP A 546 11.38 20.50 1.37
N ARG A 547 10.59 19.83 0.54
CA ARG A 547 9.17 19.55 0.75
C ARG A 547 8.88 18.06 0.56
N ILE A 548 8.08 17.46 1.45
CA ILE A 548 7.52 16.13 1.21
C ILE A 548 6.05 16.30 0.83
N VAL A 549 5.67 15.75 -0.32
CA VAL A 549 4.32 15.75 -0.87
C VAL A 549 3.76 14.33 -0.80
N THR A 550 2.53 14.20 -0.35
CA THR A 550 1.77 12.95 -0.28
C THR A 550 0.54 13.08 -1.16
N ARG A 551 0.30 12.10 -2.04
CA ARG A 551 -0.85 12.03 -2.96
C ARG A 551 -1.57 10.71 -2.77
N TYR A 552 -2.85 10.78 -2.49
CA TYR A 552 -3.69 9.63 -2.15
C TYR A 552 -4.85 9.58 -3.15
N TRP A 553 -5.08 8.41 -3.76
CA TRP A 553 -6.23 8.20 -4.65
C TRP A 553 -7.20 7.24 -4.00
N TYR A 554 -8.48 7.64 -3.98
CA TYR A 554 -9.56 6.89 -3.36
C TYR A 554 -10.56 6.40 -4.41
N ASP A 555 -11.05 5.18 -4.22
CA ASP A 555 -12.14 4.59 -5.00
C ASP A 555 -13.42 4.49 -4.14
N ASN A 556 -14.32 5.44 -4.36
CA ASN A 556 -15.66 5.50 -3.81
C ASN A 556 -16.74 4.99 -4.81
N SER A 557 -16.36 4.19 -5.80
CA SER A 557 -17.29 3.58 -6.76
C SER A 557 -17.83 2.23 -6.28
N GLU A 558 -18.79 1.67 -7.05
CA GLU A 558 -19.27 0.29 -6.90
C GLU A 558 -18.24 -0.79 -7.31
N ARG A 559 -17.15 -0.41 -8.00
CA ARG A 559 -16.11 -1.36 -8.44
C ARG A 559 -15.18 -1.75 -7.29
N ASN A 560 -14.95 -0.85 -6.33
CA ASN A 560 -14.27 -1.17 -5.07
C ASN A 560 -15.14 -2.09 -4.20
N PHE A 561 -14.77 -3.38 -4.11
CA PHE A 561 -15.48 -4.38 -3.32
C PHE A 561 -15.44 -4.13 -1.80
N SER A 562 -14.47 -3.33 -1.32
CA SER A 562 -14.39 -2.94 0.09
C SER A 562 -15.26 -1.72 0.43
N ASN A 563 -15.80 -1.01 -0.57
CA ASN A 563 -16.62 0.18 -0.34
C ASN A 563 -17.99 -0.21 0.28
N PRO A 564 -18.31 0.23 1.52
CA PRO A 564 -19.55 -0.14 2.17
C PRO A 564 -20.77 0.63 1.66
N ASP A 565 -20.58 1.79 1.03
CA ASP A 565 -21.65 2.67 0.54
C ASP A 565 -21.09 3.66 -0.51
N PRO A 566 -21.22 3.36 -1.82
CA PRO A 566 -20.74 4.21 -2.92
C PRO A 566 -21.69 5.37 -3.26
N GLU A 567 -22.94 5.36 -2.78
CA GLU A 567 -23.91 6.44 -3.04
C GLU A 567 -23.65 7.70 -2.18
N LYS A 568 -22.77 7.59 -1.17
CA LYS A 568 -22.44 8.68 -0.25
C LYS A 568 -21.24 9.50 -0.70
N VAL A 569 -21.33 10.80 -0.46
CA VAL A 569 -20.14 11.65 -0.29
C VAL A 569 -19.49 11.27 1.04
N VAL A 570 -18.19 11.06 1.04
CA VAL A 570 -17.41 10.62 2.21
C VAL A 570 -16.43 11.72 2.60
N THR A 571 -16.26 11.94 3.90
CA THR A 571 -15.36 12.96 4.44
C THR A 571 -14.39 12.34 5.45
N TRP A 572 -13.45 13.15 5.95
CA TRP A 572 -12.62 12.78 7.11
C TRP A 572 -13.48 12.23 8.26
N GLY A 573 -13.04 11.14 8.88
CA GLY A 573 -13.61 10.62 10.11
C GLY A 573 -12.85 9.40 10.65
N ASP A 574 -13.14 9.04 11.90
CA ASP A 574 -12.41 7.97 12.60
C ASP A 574 -12.90 6.57 12.21
N GLN A 575 -14.12 6.43 11.66
CA GLN A 575 -14.70 5.13 11.34
C GLN A 575 -14.20 4.60 10.00
N SER A 576 -14.00 3.28 9.87
CA SER A 576 -13.54 2.66 8.61
C SER A 576 -14.46 2.90 7.40
N PHE A 577 -15.72 3.28 7.62
CA PHE A 577 -16.67 3.66 6.56
C PHE A 577 -16.63 5.15 6.20
N GLU A 578 -16.01 5.99 7.04
CA GLU A 578 -15.50 7.33 6.73
C GLU A 578 -14.09 7.16 6.10
N GLU A 579 -13.29 8.22 5.97
CA GLU A 579 -11.93 8.11 5.42
C GLU A 579 -10.87 8.93 6.16
N MET A 580 -9.60 8.63 5.89
CA MET A 580 -8.44 9.42 6.33
C MET A 580 -7.39 9.55 5.22
N MET A 581 -6.71 10.69 5.22
CA MET A 581 -5.42 10.90 4.55
C MET A 581 -4.38 11.16 5.63
N TYR A 582 -3.58 10.16 5.98
CA TYR A 582 -2.62 10.23 7.09
C TYR A 582 -1.28 9.64 6.67
N THR A 583 -0.20 10.43 6.71
CA THR A 583 1.16 9.94 6.47
C THR A 583 2.07 10.30 7.65
N ARG A 584 2.40 9.33 8.49
CA ARG A 584 3.40 9.46 9.56
C ARG A 584 4.81 9.37 8.97
N LEU A 585 5.68 10.25 9.42
CA LEU A 585 7.10 10.35 9.08
C LEU A 585 7.93 10.18 10.35
N THR A 586 8.84 9.20 10.35
CA THR A 586 9.75 8.94 11.47
C THR A 586 11.14 9.51 11.14
N TYR A 587 11.64 10.46 11.93
CA TYR A 587 12.84 11.23 11.58
C TYR A 587 13.63 11.71 12.82
N GLN A 588 14.77 12.36 12.57
CA GLN A 588 15.57 13.07 13.59
C GLN A 588 16.09 14.40 13.02
N TRP A 589 16.17 15.46 13.84
CA TRP A 589 16.81 16.72 13.42
C TRP A 589 18.34 16.58 13.41
N VAL A 590 19.01 17.12 12.38
CA VAL A 590 20.48 17.07 12.29
C VAL A 590 21.11 17.94 13.38
N GLY A 591 21.76 17.28 14.34
CA GLY A 591 22.42 17.92 15.48
C GLY A 591 21.59 17.97 16.77
N GLU A 592 20.34 17.48 16.75
CA GLU A 592 19.55 17.26 17.96
C GLU A 592 20.12 16.09 18.78
N THR A 593 20.03 16.20 20.10
CA THR A 593 20.30 15.10 21.04
C THR A 593 19.24 15.08 22.13
N THR A 594 19.15 13.98 22.87
CA THR A 594 18.27 13.84 24.05
C THR A 594 18.63 14.78 25.21
N ASP A 595 19.72 15.55 25.13
CA ASP A 595 20.10 16.62 26.06
C ASP A 595 19.85 18.04 25.50
N ASN A 596 19.54 18.17 24.21
CA ASN A 596 19.42 19.44 23.51
C ASN A 596 18.39 19.30 22.37
N LEU A 597 17.11 19.42 22.75
CA LEU A 597 15.96 19.26 21.88
C LEU A 597 15.64 20.56 21.10
N PHE A 598 15.25 20.43 19.84
CA PHE A 598 14.93 21.54 18.95
C PHE A 598 13.43 21.85 18.93
N GLU A 599 12.85 22.16 20.11
CA GLU A 599 11.41 22.40 20.22
C GLU A 599 10.92 23.60 19.39
N ASP A 600 11.68 24.69 19.30
CA ASP A 600 11.33 25.84 18.44
C ASP A 600 11.18 25.41 16.95
N THR A 601 12.07 24.52 16.48
CA THR A 601 12.03 23.95 15.11
C THR A 601 10.85 22.99 14.93
N GLN A 602 10.52 22.23 15.97
CA GLN A 602 9.37 21.34 16.00
C GLN A 602 8.04 22.11 15.94
N GLU A 603 7.93 23.21 16.70
CA GLU A 603 6.78 24.13 16.64
C GLU A 603 6.66 24.80 15.26
N GLU A 604 7.78 25.18 14.63
CA GLU A 604 7.79 25.73 13.26
C GLU A 604 7.24 24.72 12.26
N LEU A 605 7.71 23.46 12.28
CA LEU A 605 7.19 22.37 11.43
C LEU A 605 5.68 22.17 11.65
N GLN A 606 5.24 22.05 12.90
CA GLN A 606 3.81 21.86 13.25
C GLN A 606 2.93 23.05 12.84
N SER A 607 3.45 24.27 12.84
CA SER A 607 2.69 25.45 12.44
C SER A 607 2.25 25.44 10.96
N GLY A 608 3.00 24.74 10.11
CA GLY A 608 2.70 24.59 8.68
C GLY A 608 1.77 23.41 8.33
N MET A 609 1.44 22.54 9.29
CA MET A 609 0.58 21.36 9.07
C MET A 609 -0.73 21.73 8.36
N LEU A 610 -1.49 22.66 8.95
CA LEU A 610 -2.78 23.10 8.40
C LEU A 610 -2.64 23.85 7.07
N PHE A 611 -1.45 24.35 6.73
CA PHE A 611 -1.23 25.03 5.45
C PHE A 611 -1.10 24.01 4.31
N GLY A 612 -0.19 23.04 4.46
CA GLY A 612 0.02 21.99 3.47
C GLY A 612 -1.11 20.94 3.43
N ALA A 613 -2.07 21.03 4.34
CA ALA A 613 -3.31 20.26 4.39
C ALA A 613 -4.52 20.95 3.73
N LEU A 614 -4.35 22.17 3.22
CA LEU A 614 -5.41 22.99 2.64
C LEU A 614 -5.02 23.62 1.29
N ASP A 615 -3.73 23.75 0.98
CA ASP A 615 -3.22 24.17 -0.33
C ASP A 615 -3.19 22.97 -1.29
N ASP A 616 -4.39 22.44 -1.59
CA ASP A 616 -4.63 21.26 -2.44
C ASP A 616 -4.00 21.41 -3.82
N ASN A 617 -4.05 22.64 -4.36
CA ASN A 617 -3.50 22.98 -5.66
C ASN A 617 -1.98 23.27 -5.64
N MET A 618 -1.37 23.29 -4.45
CA MET A 618 0.05 23.57 -4.19
C MET A 618 0.54 24.94 -4.70
N SER A 619 -0.34 25.93 -4.80
CA SER A 619 -0.02 27.29 -5.28
C SER A 619 0.86 28.09 -4.32
N GLY A 620 0.99 27.66 -3.06
CA GLY A 620 1.62 28.43 -2.00
C GLY A 620 0.69 29.48 -1.38
N LYS A 621 -0.63 29.33 -1.58
CA LYS A 621 -1.70 30.12 -0.94
C LYS A 621 -2.93 29.24 -0.76
N ILE A 622 -3.68 29.44 0.31
CA ILE A 622 -4.97 28.74 0.48
C ILE A 622 -6.07 29.62 -0.11
N GLU A 623 -6.68 29.20 -1.20
CA GLU A 623 -7.79 29.89 -1.87
C GLU A 623 -9.13 29.67 -1.14
N LEU A 624 -10.09 30.58 -1.33
CA LEU A 624 -11.43 30.46 -0.74
C LEU A 624 -12.14 29.14 -1.10
N ALA A 625 -11.87 28.57 -2.28
CA ALA A 625 -12.46 27.31 -2.71
C ALA A 625 -12.01 26.12 -1.84
N GLU A 626 -10.74 26.11 -1.43
CA GLU A 626 -10.14 25.03 -0.63
C GLU A 626 -10.65 25.09 0.82
N VAL A 627 -10.67 26.29 1.43
CA VAL A 627 -11.25 26.47 2.79
C VAL A 627 -12.76 26.17 2.82
N GLN A 628 -13.44 26.19 1.67
CA GLN A 628 -14.86 25.82 1.54
C GLN A 628 -15.11 24.31 1.47
N ARG A 629 -14.06 23.47 1.46
CA ARG A 629 -14.16 22.00 1.54
C ARG A 629 -14.27 21.49 2.98
N GLY A 630 -14.72 20.24 3.13
CA GLY A 630 -14.71 19.48 4.38
C GLY A 630 -15.23 20.22 5.62
N GLN A 631 -14.58 19.97 6.76
CA GLN A 631 -15.00 20.48 8.07
C GLN A 631 -14.77 21.99 8.28
N PHE A 632 -13.90 22.63 7.50
CA PHE A 632 -13.61 24.07 7.62
C PHE A 632 -14.56 24.97 6.83
N ALA A 633 -15.43 24.42 5.98
CA ALA A 633 -16.39 25.18 5.16
C ALA A 633 -17.22 26.21 5.95
N ALA A 634 -17.65 25.86 7.16
CA ALA A 634 -18.41 26.75 8.05
C ALA A 634 -17.55 27.89 8.66
N MET A 635 -16.24 27.70 8.71
CA MET A 635 -15.27 28.67 9.25
C MET A 635 -14.62 29.54 8.17
N ALA A 636 -14.70 29.16 6.88
CA ALA A 636 -14.10 29.90 5.76
C ALA A 636 -14.40 31.42 5.75
N PRO A 637 -15.64 31.90 5.98
CA PRO A 637 -15.93 33.34 5.99
C PRO A 637 -15.26 34.08 7.15
N MET A 638 -15.04 33.39 8.27
CA MET A 638 -14.34 33.94 9.45
C MET A 638 -12.83 33.92 9.24
N MET A 639 -12.28 32.85 8.66
CA MET A 639 -10.85 32.76 8.37
C MET A 639 -10.42 33.82 7.36
N MET A 640 -11.10 33.92 6.21
CA MET A 640 -10.82 34.98 5.25
C MET A 640 -11.03 36.36 5.87
N GLY A 641 -12.20 36.63 6.46
CA GLY A 641 -12.51 37.96 7.02
C GLY A 641 -11.66 38.41 8.21
N GLN A 642 -10.82 37.53 8.80
CA GLN A 642 -9.94 37.85 9.92
C GLN A 642 -8.44 37.78 9.57
N PHE A 643 -8.04 36.91 8.64
CA PHE A 643 -6.62 36.62 8.38
C PHE A 643 -6.12 37.08 7.00
N ASP A 644 -6.98 37.21 5.99
CA ASP A 644 -6.65 37.87 4.71
C ASP A 644 -6.49 39.39 4.98
N LYS A 645 -5.24 39.85 5.00
CA LYS A 645 -4.88 41.25 5.33
C LYS A 645 -4.61 42.09 4.11
N ASP A 646 -4.22 41.50 2.98
CA ASP A 646 -3.93 42.22 1.74
C ASP A 646 -5.14 42.29 0.77
N GLY A 647 -6.15 41.45 1.00
CA GLY A 647 -7.46 41.46 0.36
C GLY A 647 -7.52 40.68 -0.94
N ASP A 648 -6.62 39.70 -1.14
CA ASP A 648 -6.54 38.94 -2.39
C ASP A 648 -7.50 37.73 -2.48
N ASN A 649 -8.23 37.42 -1.40
CA ASN A 649 -9.14 36.26 -1.23
C ASN A 649 -8.45 34.90 -1.12
N ALA A 650 -7.16 34.88 -0.80
CA ALA A 650 -6.45 33.71 -0.33
C ALA A 650 -5.76 34.00 1.01
N LEU A 651 -5.14 32.99 1.62
CA LEU A 651 -4.34 33.14 2.84
C LEU A 651 -2.90 32.72 2.55
N SER A 652 -1.95 33.63 2.80
CA SER A 652 -0.52 33.32 2.78
C SER A 652 -0.10 32.45 3.97
N LYS A 653 1.08 31.84 3.88
CA LYS A 653 1.66 31.03 4.96
C LYS A 653 1.86 31.85 6.25
N GLU A 654 2.23 33.13 6.12
CA GLU A 654 2.38 34.08 7.22
C GLU A 654 1.03 34.45 7.88
N GLU A 655 -0.05 34.52 7.11
CA GLU A 655 -1.40 34.78 7.61
C GLU A 655 -1.98 33.56 8.32
N MET A 656 -1.76 32.37 7.74
CA MET A 656 -2.16 31.09 8.33
C MET A 656 -1.41 30.74 9.61
N GLY A 657 -0.12 31.05 9.73
CA GLY A 657 0.61 30.85 10.99
C GLY A 657 -0.06 31.55 12.18
N ALA A 658 -0.63 32.73 11.96
CA ALA A 658 -1.41 33.44 12.99
C ALA A 658 -2.79 32.80 13.26
N ALA A 659 -3.41 32.19 12.25
CA ALA A 659 -4.67 31.45 12.38
C ALA A 659 -4.49 30.13 13.15
N THR A 660 -3.50 29.32 12.76
CA THR A 660 -3.15 28.03 13.40
C THR A 660 -2.83 28.22 14.88
N GLN A 661 -1.97 29.19 15.23
CA GLN A 661 -1.67 29.49 16.64
C GLN A 661 -2.91 29.94 17.44
N MET A 662 -3.87 30.62 16.82
CA MET A 662 -5.13 31.00 17.47
C MET A 662 -6.07 29.79 17.65
N MET A 663 -6.10 28.86 16.69
CA MET A 663 -6.91 27.64 16.76
C MET A 663 -6.38 26.66 17.81
N MET A 664 -5.08 26.35 17.81
CA MET A 664 -4.45 25.52 18.84
C MET A 664 -4.69 26.10 20.25
N ARG A 665 -4.48 27.41 20.46
CA ARG A 665 -4.78 28.08 21.75
C ARG A 665 -6.25 28.07 22.16
N ARG A 666 -7.19 27.85 21.23
CA ARG A 666 -8.61 27.65 21.55
C ARG A 666 -8.91 26.21 21.95
N GLN A 667 -8.27 25.24 21.31
CA GLN A 667 -8.41 23.81 21.62
C GLN A 667 -7.95 23.52 23.05
N PHE A 668 -6.77 24.01 23.46
CA PHE A 668 -6.27 23.93 24.84
C PHE A 668 -7.15 24.68 25.88
N ARG A 669 -7.96 25.67 25.46
CA ARG A 669 -8.93 26.36 26.33
C ARG A 669 -10.35 25.77 26.28
N GLY A 670 -10.58 24.78 25.41
CA GLY A 670 -11.83 24.02 25.35
C GLY A 670 -11.94 23.04 26.50
N ALA A 671 -10.83 22.38 26.86
CA ALA A 671 -10.72 21.46 27.99
C ALA A 671 -11.18 22.10 29.31
N ASP A 672 -10.67 23.30 29.63
CA ASP A 672 -11.04 24.09 30.82
C ASP A 672 -12.54 24.49 30.90
N ARG A 673 -13.33 24.29 29.83
CA ARG A 673 -14.73 24.73 29.74
C ARG A 673 -15.77 23.62 29.79
N ALA A 674 -15.36 22.35 29.81
CA ALA A 674 -16.27 21.23 30.05
C ALA A 674 -16.84 21.22 31.49
N ASP A 675 -16.11 21.82 32.44
CA ASP A 675 -16.39 21.77 33.89
C ASP A 675 -17.44 22.79 34.41
N ASN A 676 -18.35 23.28 33.57
CA ASN A 676 -19.44 24.14 34.06
C ASN A 676 -20.75 24.02 33.24
N PRO A 677 -21.68 23.14 33.63
CA PRO A 677 -23.05 23.22 33.13
C PRO A 677 -23.72 24.50 33.65
N ALA A 678 -24.12 25.38 32.74
CA ALA A 678 -24.88 26.59 33.09
C ALA A 678 -26.18 26.20 33.82
N PRO A 679 -26.62 26.98 34.84
CA PRO A 679 -27.78 26.62 35.64
C PRO A 679 -29.05 26.60 34.81
N SER A 680 -29.85 25.54 34.95
CA SER A 680 -31.10 25.38 34.21
C SER A 680 -32.13 26.45 34.63
N GLU A 681 -32.50 27.32 33.69
CA GLU A 681 -33.60 28.26 33.90
C GLU A 681 -34.94 27.50 33.95
N SER A 682 -35.59 27.55 35.11
CA SER A 682 -36.91 26.97 35.33
C SER A 682 -38.00 27.83 34.66
N GLY A 683 -38.36 27.45 33.43
CA GLY A 683 -39.47 28.06 32.70
C GLY A 683 -40.82 27.79 33.36
N ALA A 684 -41.34 28.78 34.10
CA ALA A 684 -42.71 28.76 34.60
C ALA A 684 -43.69 29.36 33.57
N GLY A 685 -44.67 28.58 33.12
CA GLY A 685 -45.77 29.02 32.24
C GLY A 685 -46.98 28.12 32.41
N ALA A 686 -48.15 28.69 32.73
CA ALA A 686 -49.32 27.95 33.22
C ALA A 686 -50.54 28.00 32.26
N THR A 687 -51.60 27.23 32.61
CA THR A 687 -52.95 27.12 31.97
C THR A 687 -52.98 26.30 30.66
N GLY A 688 -53.98 25.48 30.32
CA GLY A 688 -55.24 25.00 30.93
C GLY A 688 -56.17 24.41 29.82
N GLY A 689 -57.13 23.50 30.01
CA GLY A 689 -57.67 22.76 31.18
C GLY A 689 -58.76 21.74 30.73
N ASP A 690 -59.50 21.13 31.68
CA ASP A 690 -60.61 20.15 31.53
C ASP A 690 -60.24 18.77 30.90
N ASN A 691 -60.71 17.61 31.37
CA ASN A 691 -61.87 17.27 32.22
C ASN A 691 -61.60 15.97 33.02
#